data_AF-A0ABD3F933-F1
#
_entry.id   AF-A0ABD3F933-F1
#
_cell.length_a   1.000
_cell.length_b   1.000
_cell.length_c   1.000
_cell.angle_alpha   90.00
_cell.angle_beta   90.00
_cell.angle_gamma   90.00
#
_symmetry.space_group_name_H-M   'P 1'
#
loop_
_entity.id
_entity.type
_entity.pdbx_description
1 polymer ?
#
loop_
_entity_poly.entity_id
_entity_poly.type
_entity_poly.pdbx_seq_one_letter_code
_entity_poly.pdbx_strand_id
1 'polypeptide(L)'
;MAAIHPRAAAWHDNGPTREPPSVSAFNRGSSARSRTLERTKLWRNLLRPPRIPQCIVLSRLRCVFTLFSLTLLVTDIPRTGLGIRNLQEFYPLTLMPSTAVRFGPFDYPVMHIWRLPNANGSSTFAGRKGSQAVTTARAWPYQFDTLSVAIRGAVELLNVTEFPRYLRYKPEKGEPTTNGESLVGLEPTFAMLDALIDAAHVNLLPEDGGEAKVLRFATKHNWIDRIHHYVVRFASTNPAWRLHSLHIPLFSRTSQSVEICSRRKASSLRPRFCNHPGIWKVAHPVNAELPAVRLWDHIDLRLQLLRQRYSHLELEVALLSSQRLSSTSGAMRSTYFSYEALEVTVLTRGRRCTEKKTNCSTVFVDDYRYERDTVQTNLVEWYGVIALLRGGAQAYVWIRLLLLIYGAYTAAGQLALYFRFRLRFTLSIVFRIPFEVVVYSSLLPVSGYVVAQVLDSSFMDIFLDSYWAAVGGSIQIDLVTFLRSTAVQMRNVWLLALLVTVTVFAVRKTRDYWGEGLPAIRGLVITFTSTLTVFGPYKKTTQRDTNILSLFLLPDESQTMDIVHGNPVGHYNVSTYVFDDSAVMLLFCIGVVVAMAAVVKALALVLLRSSEPRDVILSSTPTIPCGTHRLWLASVLSVQFFVRPRFPRALPAPKPSLLPVGTDQTKVRPFESFPGSASKRSSQRTLLGEAGYDSAECRSIVQLMNIAMMTDPWNFFWLRVLGVQLYLYKVRSVRGLDSFALILPFAEDEIEDHTGLSSNDIQLLDTASSRDVPMSVLLQAG
;
A
#
# COMPACT_ATOMS: atom_id res chain seq x y z
N MET A 1 26.25 6.60 -36.56
CA MET A 1 26.96 6.21 -37.80
C MET A 1 26.02 5.35 -38.64
N ALA A 2 25.96 5.66 -39.95
CA ALA A 2 25.21 5.00 -41.04
C ALA A 2 23.67 5.05 -40.94
N ALA A 3 22.90 5.46 -41.96
CA ALA A 3 23.24 5.93 -43.30
C ALA A 3 22.11 6.83 -43.84
N ILE A 4 22.53 7.79 -44.68
CA ILE A 4 21.73 8.83 -45.33
C ILE A 4 21.65 8.51 -46.83
N HIS A 5 20.48 8.79 -47.43
CA HIS A 5 20.16 9.01 -48.86
C HIS A 5 20.03 7.79 -49.81
N PRO A 6 19.26 7.91 -50.94
CA PRO A 6 18.99 9.15 -51.71
C PRO A 6 17.57 9.44 -52.24
N ARG A 7 17.41 10.70 -52.69
CA ARG A 7 16.39 11.23 -53.60
C ARG A 7 16.66 10.78 -55.05
N ALA A 8 15.60 10.43 -55.79
CA ALA A 8 15.33 10.67 -57.23
C ALA A 8 13.98 9.97 -57.54
N ALA A 9 13.12 10.34 -58.50
CA ALA A 9 13.22 11.22 -59.65
C ALA A 9 11.83 11.80 -60.00
N ALA A 10 11.84 12.92 -60.72
CA ALA A 10 10.67 13.53 -61.35
C ALA A 10 10.17 12.69 -62.53
N TRP A 11 8.86 12.43 -62.60
CA TRP A 11 8.18 12.02 -63.83
C TRP A 11 7.04 12.99 -64.10
N HIS A 12 7.13 13.64 -65.26
CA HIS A 12 6.09 14.42 -65.90
C HIS A 12 5.02 13.46 -66.45
N ASP A 13 3.75 13.80 -66.31
CA ASP A 13 2.72 13.36 -67.25
C ASP A 13 1.70 14.48 -67.48
N ASN A 14 1.37 14.69 -68.75
CA ASN A 14 0.58 15.78 -69.28
C ASN A 14 -0.91 15.38 -69.49
N GLY A 15 -1.82 16.17 -68.91
CA GLY A 15 -3.16 16.49 -69.44
C GLY A 15 -4.36 15.69 -68.89
N PRO A 16 -5.63 16.18 -69.06
CA PRO A 16 -6.10 17.56 -69.20
C PRO A 16 -6.85 18.05 -67.93
N THR A 17 -6.64 19.31 -67.60
CA THR A 17 -7.31 20.05 -66.54
C THR A 17 -8.82 20.23 -66.83
N ARG A 18 -9.68 19.64 -65.98
CA ARG A 18 -11.03 20.16 -65.75
C ARG A 18 -10.96 21.12 -64.56
N GLU A 19 -11.24 22.39 -64.82
CA GLU A 19 -11.38 23.45 -63.82
C GLU A 19 -12.47 23.11 -62.78
N PRO A 20 -12.23 23.34 -61.49
CA PRO A 20 -13.27 23.67 -60.52
C PRO A 20 -13.38 25.20 -60.36
N PRO A 21 -14.55 25.72 -59.91
CA PRO A 21 -14.87 27.13 -60.02
C PRO A 21 -13.99 28.01 -59.13
N SER A 22 -13.76 29.22 -59.62
CA SER A 22 -12.99 30.32 -59.05
C SER A 22 -13.23 30.54 -57.56
N VAL A 23 -12.20 30.28 -56.76
CA VAL A 23 -12.09 30.80 -55.39
C VAL A 23 -11.39 32.16 -55.46
N SER A 24 -12.10 33.15 -54.95
CA SER A 24 -11.69 34.54 -54.79
C SER A 24 -10.30 34.71 -54.17
N ALA A 25 -9.61 35.76 -54.63
CA ALA A 25 -8.28 36.15 -54.20
C ALA A 25 -8.21 36.36 -52.67
N PHE A 26 -7.38 35.56 -51.99
CA PHE A 26 -7.03 35.72 -50.58
C PHE A 26 -5.52 35.90 -50.38
N ASN A 27 -5.17 36.80 -49.47
CA ASN A 27 -3.85 37.41 -49.19
C ASN A 27 -2.64 36.46 -49.16
N ARG A 28 -1.55 36.88 -49.84
CA ARG A 28 -0.27 36.16 -49.99
C ARG A 28 0.63 36.07 -48.74
N GLY A 29 0.22 36.58 -47.59
CA GLY A 29 1.06 36.64 -46.37
C GLY A 29 0.93 35.49 -45.35
N SER A 30 0.01 34.53 -45.56
CA SER A 30 -0.28 33.50 -44.56
C SER A 30 0.65 32.26 -44.69
N SER A 31 1.28 31.86 -43.58
CA SER A 31 2.09 30.62 -43.46
C SER A 31 1.29 29.40 -43.93
N ALA A 32 1.94 28.43 -44.59
CA ALA A 32 1.30 27.19 -45.07
C ALA A 32 0.47 26.49 -43.97
N ARG A 33 0.94 26.57 -42.72
CA ARG A 33 0.24 26.03 -41.53
C ARG A 33 -1.06 26.75 -41.21
N SER A 34 -1.11 28.07 -41.38
CA SER A 34 -2.34 28.84 -41.16
C SER A 34 -3.38 28.57 -42.24
N ARG A 35 -2.94 28.31 -43.48
CA ARG A 35 -3.82 27.91 -44.59
C ARG A 35 -4.43 26.53 -44.38
N THR A 36 -3.63 25.55 -43.96
CA THR A 36 -4.15 24.22 -43.62
C THR A 36 -5.10 24.26 -42.43
N LEU A 37 -4.83 25.08 -41.41
CA LEU A 37 -5.73 25.26 -40.27
C LEU A 37 -7.09 25.88 -40.67
N GLU A 38 -7.12 26.83 -41.60
CA GLU A 38 -8.38 27.38 -42.11
C GLU A 38 -9.15 26.38 -42.96
N ARG A 39 -8.45 25.59 -43.79
CA ARG A 39 -9.06 24.49 -44.55
C ARG A 39 -9.70 23.45 -43.62
N THR A 40 -8.99 22.99 -42.59
CA THR A 40 -9.48 21.97 -41.66
C THR A 40 -10.56 22.49 -40.71
N LYS A 41 -10.70 23.82 -40.51
CA LYS A 41 -11.88 24.38 -39.81
C LYS A 41 -13.18 24.08 -40.57
N LEU A 42 -13.15 24.02 -41.91
CA LEU A 42 -14.31 23.71 -42.73
C LEU A 42 -14.80 22.26 -42.54
N TRP A 43 -13.93 21.35 -42.11
CA TRP A 43 -14.32 19.96 -41.78
C TRP A 43 -15.41 19.94 -40.71
N ARG A 44 -15.42 20.93 -39.80
CA ARG A 44 -16.46 21.06 -38.77
C ARG A 44 -17.87 21.14 -39.36
N ASN A 45 -18.04 21.78 -40.51
CA ASN A 45 -19.35 21.96 -41.13
C ASN A 45 -19.86 20.67 -41.80
N LEU A 46 -18.95 19.76 -42.13
CA LEU A 46 -19.25 18.46 -42.75
C LEU A 46 -19.60 17.39 -41.71
N LEU A 47 -19.09 17.53 -40.49
CA LEU A 47 -19.37 16.63 -39.38
C LEU A 47 -20.68 17.01 -38.68
N ARG A 48 -21.57 16.04 -38.43
CA ARG A 48 -22.78 16.34 -37.63
C ARG A 48 -22.45 16.38 -36.12
N PRO A 49 -22.97 17.37 -35.38
CA PRO A 49 -22.50 17.69 -34.03
C PRO A 49 -22.91 16.62 -33.00
N PRO A 50 -21.97 16.15 -32.17
CA PRO A 50 -22.28 15.29 -31.02
C PRO A 50 -23.04 16.07 -29.93
N ARG A 51 -23.89 15.38 -29.15
CA ARG A 51 -24.73 15.98 -28.10
C ARG A 51 -24.55 15.28 -26.75
N ILE A 52 -23.32 15.30 -26.23
CA ILE A 52 -22.93 14.69 -24.95
C ILE A 52 -23.94 14.95 -23.81
N PRO A 53 -24.39 16.20 -23.54
CA PRO A 53 -25.24 16.47 -22.39
C PRO A 53 -26.66 15.88 -22.50
N GLN A 54 -27.12 15.67 -23.73
CA GLN A 54 -28.47 15.16 -24.03
C GLN A 54 -28.47 13.64 -24.07
N CYS A 55 -27.47 13.02 -24.70
CA CYS A 55 -27.38 11.58 -24.91
C CYS A 55 -26.85 10.80 -23.70
N ILE A 56 -26.07 11.42 -22.81
CA ILE A 56 -25.39 10.72 -21.72
C ILE A 56 -25.94 11.15 -20.34
N VAL A 57 -26.36 10.16 -19.54
CA VAL A 57 -26.85 10.37 -18.18
C VAL A 57 -25.72 10.78 -17.24
N LEU A 58 -25.93 11.88 -16.49
CA LEU A 58 -25.08 12.26 -15.37
C LEU A 58 -25.59 11.58 -14.09
N SER A 59 -24.75 10.80 -13.41
CA SER A 59 -25.10 10.17 -12.13
C SER A 59 -24.65 11.05 -10.96
N ARG A 60 -25.57 11.37 -10.05
CA ARG A 60 -25.27 12.16 -8.82
C ARG A 60 -24.20 11.47 -7.97
N LEU A 61 -24.31 10.15 -7.83
CA LEU A 61 -23.38 9.33 -7.07
C LEU A 61 -21.98 9.34 -7.70
N ARG A 62 -21.88 9.31 -9.04
CA ARG A 62 -20.59 9.50 -9.72
C ARG A 62 -19.99 10.87 -9.45
N CYS A 63 -20.79 11.94 -9.49
CA CYS A 63 -20.28 13.28 -9.16
C CYS A 63 -19.67 13.34 -7.75
N VAL A 64 -20.32 12.71 -6.76
CA VAL A 64 -19.81 12.64 -5.38
C VAL A 64 -18.47 11.89 -5.33
N PHE A 65 -18.37 10.71 -5.95
CA PHE A 65 -17.12 9.95 -5.99
C PHE A 65 -16.01 10.67 -6.76
N THR A 66 -16.33 11.35 -7.86
CA THR A 66 -15.40 12.19 -8.61
C THR A 66 -14.88 13.34 -7.76
N LEU A 67 -15.75 14.04 -7.02
CA LEU A 67 -15.35 15.11 -6.12
C LEU A 67 -14.44 14.59 -5.00
N PHE A 68 -14.80 13.47 -4.38
CA PHE A 68 -13.97 12.88 -3.33
C PHE A 68 -12.60 12.44 -3.86
N SER A 69 -12.56 11.77 -5.02
CA SER A 69 -11.31 11.34 -5.66
C SER A 69 -10.45 12.53 -6.09
N LEU A 70 -11.06 13.60 -6.57
CA LEU A 70 -10.35 14.84 -6.90
C LEU A 70 -9.76 15.47 -5.63
N THR A 71 -10.54 15.58 -4.55
CA THR A 71 -10.04 16.09 -3.27
C THR A 71 -8.86 15.26 -2.78
N LEU A 72 -8.96 13.93 -2.81
CA LEU A 72 -7.87 13.03 -2.43
C LEU A 72 -6.63 13.28 -3.30
N LEU A 73 -6.78 13.34 -4.61
CA LEU A 73 -5.65 13.55 -5.52
C LEU A 73 -4.97 14.91 -5.30
N VAL A 74 -5.75 15.99 -5.18
CA VAL A 74 -5.23 17.36 -4.97
C VAL A 74 -4.50 17.47 -3.64
N THR A 75 -4.98 16.75 -2.63
CA THR A 75 -4.41 16.77 -1.29
C THR A 75 -3.36 15.68 -1.09
N ASP A 76 -2.98 14.89 -2.10
CA ASP A 76 -2.01 13.80 -1.94
C ASP A 76 -0.65 14.29 -1.43
N ILE A 77 -0.03 15.25 -2.13
CA ILE A 77 1.24 15.86 -1.70
C ILE A 77 1.10 16.63 -0.38
N PRO A 78 0.11 17.53 -0.19
CA PRO A 78 -0.05 18.23 1.08
C PRO A 78 -0.23 17.30 2.30
N ARG A 79 -0.91 16.16 2.12
CA ARG A 79 -1.17 15.22 3.22
C ARG A 79 0.00 14.30 3.51
N THR A 80 0.70 13.87 2.47
CA THR A 80 1.66 12.76 2.56
C THR A 80 3.11 13.19 2.33
N GLY A 81 3.34 14.43 1.88
CA GLY A 81 4.65 15.01 1.62
C GLY A 81 5.27 14.54 0.30
N LEU A 82 6.26 15.30 -0.18
CA LEU A 82 7.07 14.94 -1.36
C LEU A 82 8.08 13.82 -1.08
N GLY A 83 8.38 13.57 0.18
CA GLY A 83 9.45 12.68 0.64
C GLY A 83 9.91 13.13 2.01
N ILE A 84 10.90 12.44 2.57
CA ILE A 84 11.39 12.71 3.92
C ILE A 84 12.65 13.56 3.84
N ARG A 85 12.51 14.84 4.21
CA ARG A 85 13.65 15.78 4.19
C ARG A 85 14.43 15.77 5.50
N ASN A 86 13.74 15.57 6.62
CA ASN A 86 14.36 15.49 7.95
C ASN A 86 13.65 14.42 8.77
N LEU A 87 14.42 13.54 9.41
CA LEU A 87 13.88 12.54 10.33
C LEU A 87 13.21 13.18 11.55
N GLN A 88 13.61 14.41 11.93
CA GLN A 88 13.03 15.14 13.07
C GLN A 88 11.54 15.45 12.91
N GLU A 89 11.04 15.51 11.67
CA GLU A 89 9.60 15.73 11.40
C GLU A 89 8.74 14.53 11.82
N PHE A 90 9.34 13.33 11.84
CA PHE A 90 8.67 12.07 12.19
C PHE A 90 9.09 11.56 13.57
N TYR A 91 10.33 11.83 13.98
CA TYR A 91 10.93 11.35 15.21
C TYR A 91 11.58 12.50 15.99
N PRO A 92 11.02 12.91 17.14
CA PRO A 92 11.48 14.12 17.83
C PRO A 92 12.90 14.00 18.39
N LEU A 93 13.37 12.79 18.69
CA LEU A 93 14.70 12.53 19.23
C LEU A 93 15.64 11.97 18.15
N THR A 94 16.60 12.80 17.70
CA THR A 94 17.68 12.38 16.81
C THR A 94 18.94 12.08 17.60
N LEU A 95 19.57 10.93 17.34
CA LEU A 95 20.78 10.49 18.05
C LEU A 95 22.05 10.81 17.28
N MET A 96 22.03 10.56 15.97
CA MET A 96 23.14 10.75 15.03
C MET A 96 22.57 11.15 13.67
N PRO A 97 23.38 11.66 12.72
CA PRO A 97 22.94 11.76 11.33
C PRO A 97 22.38 10.40 10.88
N SER A 98 21.26 10.39 10.16
CA SER A 98 20.57 9.16 9.71
C SER A 98 19.99 8.25 10.80
N THR A 99 20.10 8.59 12.10
CA THR A 99 19.63 7.74 13.22
C THR A 99 18.71 8.49 14.18
N ALA A 100 17.52 7.96 14.43
CA ALA A 100 16.53 8.56 15.31
C ALA A 100 15.90 7.54 16.28
N VAL A 101 15.36 8.02 17.39
CA VAL A 101 14.54 7.22 18.32
C VAL A 101 13.13 7.16 17.78
N ARG A 102 12.69 5.94 17.46
CA ARG A 102 11.39 5.64 16.87
C ARG A 102 10.31 5.46 17.93
N PHE A 103 10.67 4.83 19.04
CA PHE A 103 9.79 4.50 20.15
C PHE A 103 10.54 4.67 21.46
N GLY A 104 9.89 5.25 22.47
CA GLY A 104 10.55 5.64 23.71
C GLY A 104 11.42 6.89 23.56
N PRO A 105 12.42 7.09 24.43
CA PRO A 105 12.77 6.21 25.55
C PRO A 105 11.67 6.19 26.62
N PHE A 106 11.23 4.98 27.01
CA PHE A 106 10.28 4.79 28.09
C PHE A 106 10.97 4.16 29.30
N ASP A 107 10.54 4.60 30.47
CA ASP A 107 10.82 3.99 31.76
C ASP A 107 9.50 3.91 32.53
N TYR A 108 9.22 2.77 33.15
CA TYR A 108 7.98 2.64 33.90
C TYR A 108 8.04 1.51 34.95
N PRO A 109 7.39 1.71 36.11
CA PRO A 109 7.20 0.65 37.09
C PRO A 109 6.07 -0.29 36.64
N VAL A 110 6.34 -1.59 36.62
CA VAL A 110 5.32 -2.61 36.34
C VAL A 110 4.55 -2.94 37.61
N MET A 111 5.28 -3.32 38.66
CA MET A 111 4.70 -3.68 39.94
C MET A 111 5.75 -3.64 41.05
N HIS A 112 5.34 -3.22 42.24
CA HIS A 112 6.08 -3.36 43.48
C HIS A 112 5.19 -4.11 44.48
N ILE A 113 5.61 -5.30 44.93
CA ILE A 113 4.78 -6.18 45.78
C ILE A 113 5.47 -6.39 47.13
N TRP A 114 4.73 -6.20 48.21
CA TRP A 114 5.15 -6.49 49.58
C TRP A 114 4.50 -7.77 50.08
N ARG A 115 5.29 -8.55 50.82
CA ARG A 115 4.82 -9.65 51.66
C ARG A 115 4.68 -9.14 53.09
N LEU A 116 3.45 -9.04 53.56
CA LEU A 116 3.10 -8.59 54.90
C LEU A 116 2.85 -9.81 55.78
N PRO A 117 3.60 -9.98 56.88
CA PRO A 117 3.35 -11.06 57.83
C PRO A 117 2.08 -10.76 58.64
N ASN A 118 1.10 -11.67 58.63
CA ASN A 118 -0.05 -11.56 59.53
C ASN A 118 0.26 -12.22 60.88
N ALA A 119 -0.41 -11.76 61.94
CA ALA A 119 -0.28 -12.32 63.30
C ALA A 119 -0.61 -13.83 63.38
N ASN A 120 -1.39 -14.36 62.43
CA ASN A 120 -1.78 -15.77 62.35
C ASN A 120 -0.80 -16.64 61.53
N GLY A 121 0.35 -16.11 61.11
CA GLY A 121 1.34 -16.83 60.30
C GLY A 121 1.02 -16.91 58.80
N SER A 122 -0.15 -16.43 58.34
CA SER A 122 -0.44 -16.27 56.92
C SER A 122 0.21 -14.99 56.37
N SER A 123 0.66 -15.00 55.12
CA SER A 123 1.18 -13.78 54.47
C SER A 123 0.11 -13.12 53.61
N THR A 124 -0.14 -11.83 53.82
CA THR A 124 -0.91 -11.01 52.89
C THR A 124 0.02 -10.31 51.91
N PHE A 125 -0.49 -10.04 50.70
CA PHE A 125 0.28 -9.37 49.66
C PHE A 125 -0.37 -8.03 49.31
N ALA A 126 0.45 -6.98 49.29
CA ALA A 126 0.04 -5.65 48.86
C ALA A 126 0.86 -5.24 47.64
N GLY A 127 0.22 -4.65 46.63
CA GLY A 127 0.88 -4.26 45.38
C GLY A 127 0.75 -2.77 45.11
N ARG A 128 1.74 -2.19 44.41
CA ARG A 128 1.69 -0.83 43.89
C ARG A 128 2.20 -0.78 42.45
N LYS A 129 1.52 -0.01 41.60
CA LYS A 129 1.98 0.35 40.26
C LYS A 129 2.21 1.87 40.21
N GLY A 130 3.48 2.28 40.24
CA GLY A 130 3.83 3.68 40.35
C GLY A 130 3.30 4.29 41.64
N SER A 131 2.35 5.23 41.54
CA SER A 131 1.70 5.83 42.71
C SER A 131 0.46 5.06 43.20
N GLN A 132 -0.15 4.23 42.36
CA GLN A 132 -1.46 3.61 42.59
C GLN A 132 -1.36 2.26 43.30
N ALA A 133 -2.22 2.02 44.30
CA ALA A 133 -2.35 0.71 44.95
C ALA A 133 -3.09 -0.27 44.04
N VAL A 134 -2.65 -1.53 44.02
CA VAL A 134 -3.18 -2.56 43.12
C VAL A 134 -3.33 -3.87 43.89
N THR A 135 -4.45 -4.58 43.66
CA THR A 135 -4.77 -5.87 44.29
C THR A 135 -4.51 -7.08 43.40
N THR A 136 -4.31 -6.88 42.10
CA THR A 136 -4.03 -7.92 41.10
C THR A 136 -3.06 -7.44 40.02
N ALA A 137 -2.17 -8.31 39.56
CA ALA A 137 -1.26 -8.01 38.46
C ALA A 137 -1.94 -8.26 37.10
N ARG A 138 -1.57 -7.52 36.05
CA ARG A 138 -2.00 -7.87 34.68
C ARG A 138 -1.11 -8.97 34.12
N ALA A 139 -1.67 -9.88 33.32
CA ALA A 139 -0.91 -10.91 32.62
C ALA A 139 -0.03 -10.34 31.50
N TRP A 140 -0.38 -9.17 30.94
CA TRP A 140 0.32 -8.53 29.81
C TRP A 140 1.85 -8.49 29.95
N PRO A 141 2.44 -7.92 31.04
CA PRO A 141 3.88 -7.78 31.17
C PRO A 141 4.62 -9.12 31.28
N TYR A 142 3.94 -10.21 31.62
CA TYR A 142 4.57 -11.50 31.90
C TYR A 142 4.34 -12.54 30.79
N GLN A 143 3.42 -12.27 29.86
CA GLN A 143 3.09 -13.20 28.78
C GLN A 143 3.05 -12.56 27.38
N PHE A 144 2.46 -11.38 27.22
CA PHE A 144 2.11 -10.80 25.92
C PHE A 144 3.05 -9.68 25.47
N ASP A 145 3.72 -9.06 26.44
CA ASP A 145 4.69 -8.00 26.24
C ASP A 145 5.99 -8.52 25.63
N THR A 146 6.71 -7.68 24.89
CA THR A 146 8.01 -8.08 24.30
C THR A 146 9.06 -8.38 25.35
N LEU A 147 9.08 -7.61 26.44
CA LEU A 147 9.99 -7.81 27.56
C LEU A 147 9.71 -9.13 28.30
N SER A 148 8.50 -9.66 28.19
CA SER A 148 8.16 -10.97 28.77
C SER A 148 8.91 -12.11 28.10
N VAL A 149 9.31 -11.97 26.83
CA VAL A 149 10.02 -13.01 26.08
C VAL A 149 11.37 -13.33 26.73
N ALA A 150 12.09 -12.30 27.21
CA ALA A 150 13.34 -12.47 27.92
C ALA A 150 13.15 -13.21 29.25
N ILE A 151 12.14 -12.78 30.04
CA ILE A 151 11.79 -13.39 31.33
C ILE A 151 11.45 -14.88 31.13
N ARG A 152 10.55 -15.18 30.19
CA ARG A 152 10.10 -16.55 29.92
C ARG A 152 11.22 -17.44 29.38
N GLY A 153 12.10 -16.90 28.54
CA GLY A 153 13.29 -17.61 28.07
C GLY A 153 14.26 -17.93 29.21
N ALA A 154 14.49 -16.98 30.12
CA ALA A 154 15.32 -17.20 31.31
C ALA A 154 14.71 -18.25 32.27
N VAL A 155 13.40 -18.17 32.51
CA VAL A 155 12.64 -19.17 33.30
C VAL A 155 12.77 -20.58 32.73
N GLU A 156 12.75 -20.72 31.40
CA GLU A 156 12.89 -22.03 30.74
C GLU A 156 14.33 -22.56 30.81
N LEU A 157 15.35 -21.71 30.72
CA LEU A 157 16.76 -22.10 30.86
C LEU A 157 17.15 -22.43 32.31
N LEU A 158 16.61 -21.68 33.28
CA LEU A 158 16.91 -21.86 34.71
C LEU A 158 15.97 -22.86 35.38
N ASN A 159 15.03 -23.45 34.63
CA ASN A 159 14.05 -24.43 35.12
C ASN A 159 13.25 -23.98 36.35
N VAL A 160 12.72 -22.75 36.33
CA VAL A 160 11.93 -22.19 37.45
C VAL A 160 10.51 -22.77 37.43
N THR A 161 10.13 -23.49 38.49
CA THR A 161 8.87 -24.24 38.58
C THR A 161 7.68 -23.41 39.05
N GLU A 162 7.96 -22.37 39.83
CA GLU A 162 7.01 -21.44 40.45
C GLU A 162 6.39 -20.50 39.41
N PHE A 163 6.98 -20.41 38.22
CA PHE A 163 6.45 -19.61 37.13
C PHE A 163 5.29 -20.35 36.44
N PRO A 164 4.05 -19.82 36.49
CA PRO A 164 2.88 -20.54 35.99
C PRO A 164 2.99 -20.94 34.51
N ARG A 165 2.58 -22.17 34.18
CA ARG A 165 2.71 -22.75 32.84
C ARG A 165 1.84 -22.04 31.80
N TYR A 166 0.65 -21.58 32.20
CA TYR A 166 -0.23 -20.78 31.33
C TYR A 166 0.41 -19.44 30.88
N LEU A 167 1.22 -18.79 31.73
CA LEU A 167 1.97 -17.57 31.35
C LEU A 167 3.09 -17.87 30.35
N ARG A 168 3.52 -19.14 30.25
CA ARG A 168 4.51 -19.62 29.28
C ARG A 168 3.91 -20.10 27.95
N TYR A 169 2.61 -19.91 27.72
CA TYR A 169 1.88 -20.49 26.57
C TYR A 169 1.85 -22.03 26.56
N LYS A 170 1.99 -22.67 27.74
CA LYS A 170 1.91 -24.13 27.90
C LYS A 170 0.82 -24.51 28.93
N PRO A 171 -0.45 -24.06 28.77
CA PRO A 171 -1.49 -24.33 29.76
C PRO A 171 -1.85 -25.81 29.84
N GLU A 172 -2.04 -26.33 31.05
CA GLU A 172 -2.58 -27.67 31.28
C GLU A 172 -4.11 -27.70 31.19
N LYS A 173 -4.68 -28.92 31.09
CA LYS A 173 -6.14 -29.11 31.11
C LYS A 173 -6.71 -28.61 32.45
N GLY A 174 -7.49 -27.53 32.39
CA GLY A 174 -8.11 -26.90 33.58
C GLY A 174 -7.44 -25.59 34.00
N GLU A 175 -6.29 -25.23 33.43
CA GLU A 175 -5.70 -23.90 33.63
C GLU A 175 -6.40 -22.83 32.77
N PRO A 176 -6.44 -21.56 33.24
CA PRO A 176 -7.12 -20.49 32.54
C PRO A 176 -6.40 -20.14 31.22
N THR A 177 -7.17 -20.02 30.14
CA THR A 177 -6.69 -19.38 28.92
C THR A 177 -6.61 -17.87 29.16
N THR A 178 -5.40 -17.34 29.27
CA THR A 178 -5.17 -15.92 29.48
C THR A 178 -5.24 -15.14 28.17
N ASN A 179 -5.72 -13.90 28.27
CA ASN A 179 -5.69 -12.89 27.22
C ASN A 179 -4.98 -11.63 27.75
N GLY A 180 -4.76 -10.63 26.89
CA GLY A 180 -4.07 -9.39 27.25
C GLY A 180 -4.72 -8.58 28.40
N GLU A 181 -5.97 -8.86 28.75
CA GLU A 181 -6.73 -8.20 29.82
C GLU A 181 -6.84 -9.05 31.09
N SER A 182 -6.31 -10.27 31.07
CA SER A 182 -6.39 -11.20 32.20
C SER A 182 -5.60 -10.69 33.40
N LEU A 183 -6.13 -10.99 34.60
CA LEU A 183 -5.56 -10.62 35.88
C LEU A 183 -4.97 -11.85 36.57
N VAL A 184 -3.82 -11.68 37.21
CA VAL A 184 -3.07 -12.67 37.98
C VAL A 184 -3.02 -12.20 39.43
N GLY A 185 -3.20 -13.11 40.38
CA GLY A 185 -3.09 -12.78 41.81
C GLY A 185 -1.71 -12.23 42.18
N LEU A 186 -1.63 -11.39 43.22
CA LEU A 186 -0.34 -10.84 43.67
C LEU A 186 0.58 -11.91 44.26
N GLU A 187 0.03 -12.89 44.98
CA GLU A 187 0.79 -14.01 45.55
C GLU A 187 1.54 -14.83 44.48
N PRO A 188 0.89 -15.37 43.43
CA PRO A 188 1.62 -16.09 42.37
C PRO A 188 2.57 -15.17 41.60
N THR A 189 2.24 -13.88 41.45
CA THR A 189 3.14 -12.89 40.82
C THR A 189 4.40 -12.66 41.67
N PHE A 190 4.26 -12.59 42.99
CA PHE A 190 5.39 -12.45 43.91
C PHE A 190 6.27 -13.70 43.88
N ALA A 191 5.66 -14.88 44.02
CA ALA A 191 6.37 -16.16 44.06
C ALA A 191 7.16 -16.42 42.78
N MET A 192 6.56 -16.18 41.59
CA MET A 192 7.24 -16.42 40.32
C MET A 192 8.46 -15.50 40.10
N LEU A 193 8.37 -14.23 40.54
CA LEU A 193 9.47 -13.28 40.37
C LEU A 193 10.57 -13.52 41.40
N ASP A 194 10.22 -13.84 42.64
CA ASP A 194 11.19 -14.19 43.68
C ASP A 194 11.98 -15.45 43.30
N ALA A 195 11.29 -16.51 42.84
CA ALA A 195 11.92 -17.75 42.39
C ALA A 195 12.84 -17.55 41.16
N LEU A 196 12.47 -16.65 40.23
CA LEU A 196 13.34 -16.32 39.11
C LEU A 196 14.63 -15.62 39.56
N ILE A 197 14.52 -14.65 40.48
CA ILE A 197 15.72 -13.97 41.02
C ILE A 197 16.58 -14.98 41.79
N ASP A 198 15.96 -15.86 42.57
CA ASP A 198 16.66 -16.91 43.32
C ASP A 198 17.45 -17.86 42.41
N ALA A 199 16.77 -18.42 41.41
CA ALA A 199 17.39 -19.31 40.43
C ALA A 199 18.51 -18.62 39.64
N ALA A 200 18.36 -17.32 39.34
CA ALA A 200 19.38 -16.55 38.66
C ALA A 200 20.62 -16.33 39.56
N HIS A 201 20.42 -16.02 40.84
CA HIS A 201 21.52 -15.89 41.79
C HIS A 201 22.26 -17.22 41.99
N VAL A 202 21.56 -18.32 42.23
CA VAL A 202 22.16 -19.64 42.46
C VAL A 202 23.00 -20.12 41.27
N ASN A 203 22.54 -19.88 40.05
CA ASN A 203 23.23 -20.38 38.85
C ASN A 203 24.34 -19.44 38.34
N LEU A 204 24.28 -18.13 38.63
CA LEU A 204 25.19 -17.14 38.04
C LEU A 204 26.22 -16.58 39.02
N LEU A 205 25.98 -16.71 40.33
CA LEU A 205 26.94 -16.41 41.39
C LEU A 205 27.39 -17.72 42.05
N PRO A 206 28.53 -18.29 41.64
CA PRO A 206 29.06 -19.49 42.28
C PRO A 206 29.42 -19.20 43.75
N GLU A 207 29.01 -20.07 44.68
CA GLU A 207 29.28 -19.94 46.12
C GLU A 207 30.79 -20.02 46.44
N ASP A 208 31.58 -20.72 45.61
CA ASP A 208 33.01 -21.00 45.83
C ASP A 208 33.98 -19.90 45.37
N GLY A 209 33.52 -18.65 45.20
CA GLY A 209 34.37 -17.54 44.78
C GLY A 209 34.82 -17.60 43.32
N GLY A 210 34.13 -18.38 42.48
CA GLY A 210 34.34 -18.41 41.03
C GLY A 210 33.93 -17.08 40.36
N GLU A 211 34.37 -16.88 39.12
CA GLU A 211 33.99 -15.69 38.35
C GLU A 211 32.48 -15.63 38.11
N ALA A 212 31.90 -14.44 38.29
CA ALA A 212 30.48 -14.20 38.02
C ALA A 212 30.15 -14.52 36.55
N LYS A 213 29.13 -15.34 36.33
CA LYS A 213 28.71 -15.78 35.00
C LYS A 213 27.59 -14.90 34.46
N VAL A 214 27.49 -14.82 33.14
CA VAL A 214 26.39 -14.13 32.45
C VAL A 214 25.63 -15.16 31.64
N LEU A 215 24.31 -15.21 31.78
CA LEU A 215 23.50 -16.10 30.94
C LEU A 215 23.13 -15.38 29.65
N ARG A 216 23.66 -15.84 28.51
CA ARG A 216 23.31 -15.32 27.18
C ARG A 216 22.50 -16.33 26.41
N PHE A 217 21.43 -15.86 25.76
CA PHE A 217 20.57 -16.73 24.98
C PHE A 217 19.86 -15.99 23.86
N ALA A 218 19.39 -16.73 22.86
CA ALA A 218 18.56 -16.23 21.78
C ALA A 218 17.19 -16.92 21.79
N THR A 219 16.15 -16.18 21.45
CA THR A 219 14.79 -16.73 21.29
C THR A 219 14.28 -16.43 19.89
N LYS A 220 13.68 -17.44 19.26
CA LYS A 220 12.75 -17.24 18.14
C LYS A 220 11.34 -17.32 18.70
N HIS A 221 10.55 -16.27 18.55
CA HIS A 221 9.19 -16.19 19.08
C HIS A 221 8.22 -15.74 17.99
N ASN A 222 6.94 -16.05 18.13
CA ASN A 222 5.90 -15.55 17.24
C ASN A 222 5.70 -14.03 17.46
N TRP A 223 5.31 -13.28 16.43
CA TRP A 223 4.99 -11.85 16.53
C TRP A 223 3.62 -11.53 15.93
N ILE A 224 2.55 -11.77 16.69
CA ILE A 224 1.19 -11.38 16.28
C ILE A 224 0.76 -10.19 17.13
N ASP A 225 0.54 -9.02 16.51
CA ASP A 225 0.03 -7.82 17.20
C ASP A 225 -1.20 -7.21 16.52
N ARG A 226 -1.28 -7.39 15.20
CA ARG A 226 -2.19 -6.65 14.32
C ARG A 226 -3.15 -7.59 13.62
N ILE A 227 -4.27 -7.03 13.17
CA ILE A 227 -5.29 -7.78 12.42
C ILE A 227 -4.66 -8.50 11.23
N HIS A 228 -3.78 -7.85 10.47
CA HIS A 228 -3.18 -8.51 9.31
C HIS A 228 -2.31 -9.71 9.69
N HIS A 229 -1.52 -9.67 10.77
CA HIS A 229 -0.76 -10.85 11.24
C HIS A 229 -1.69 -12.02 11.57
N TYR A 230 -2.87 -11.73 12.14
CA TYR A 230 -3.85 -12.76 12.48
C TYR A 230 -4.53 -13.33 11.23
N VAL A 231 -5.01 -12.46 10.35
CA VAL A 231 -5.79 -12.83 9.17
C VAL A 231 -4.94 -13.62 8.17
N VAL A 232 -3.65 -13.30 8.05
CA VAL A 232 -2.75 -13.96 7.09
C VAL A 232 -1.96 -15.12 7.72
N ARG A 233 -2.25 -15.48 8.98
CA ARG A 233 -1.58 -16.56 9.72
C ARG A 233 -1.64 -17.92 9.02
N PHE A 234 -2.66 -18.15 8.21
CA PHE A 234 -2.79 -19.38 7.43
C PHE A 234 -1.79 -19.47 6.27
N ALA A 235 -1.26 -18.34 5.80
CA ALA A 235 -0.36 -18.23 4.66
C ALA A 235 1.07 -17.89 5.07
N SER A 236 1.27 -17.08 6.11
CA SER A 236 2.59 -16.68 6.60
C SER A 236 2.63 -16.66 8.13
N THR A 237 3.76 -17.10 8.69
CA THR A 237 4.09 -16.90 10.10
C THR A 237 5.10 -15.76 10.21
N ASN A 238 4.97 -14.92 11.23
CA ASN A 238 5.90 -13.81 11.49
C ASN A 238 6.77 -14.11 12.72
N PRO A 239 7.76 -15.03 12.63
CA PRO A 239 8.69 -15.25 13.72
C PRO A 239 9.67 -14.07 13.83
N ALA A 240 9.97 -13.68 15.06
CA ALA A 240 10.97 -12.67 15.37
C ALA A 240 12.10 -13.27 16.23
N TRP A 241 13.33 -12.94 15.86
CA TRP A 241 14.53 -13.24 16.62
C TRP A 241 14.85 -12.13 17.62
N ARG A 242 15.25 -12.53 18.83
CA ARG A 242 15.73 -11.65 19.90
C ARG A 242 16.92 -12.26 20.60
N LEU A 243 17.85 -11.41 20.99
CA LEU A 243 19.05 -11.75 21.74
C LEU A 243 18.89 -11.21 23.16
N HIS A 244 19.21 -12.05 24.14
CA HIS A 244 19.00 -11.76 25.54
C HIS A 244 20.30 -11.96 26.32
N SER A 245 20.42 -11.22 27.41
CA SER A 245 21.41 -11.51 28.44
C SER A 245 20.87 -11.20 29.83
N LEU A 246 21.06 -12.13 30.75
CA LEU A 246 20.72 -12.02 32.16
C LEU A 246 22.01 -11.82 32.97
N HIS A 247 22.03 -10.76 33.76
CA HIS A 247 23.17 -10.32 34.57
C HIS A 247 22.75 -10.21 36.03
N ILE A 248 23.64 -10.63 36.93
CA ILE A 248 23.51 -10.35 38.36
C ILE A 248 24.57 -9.30 38.73
N PRO A 249 24.15 -8.04 38.93
CA PRO A 249 25.09 -7.01 39.31
C PRO A 249 25.62 -7.19 40.73
N LEU A 250 26.93 -7.06 40.91
CA LEU A 250 27.58 -7.02 42.23
C LEU A 250 27.66 -5.58 42.75
N PHE A 251 27.27 -5.37 44.01
CA PHE A 251 27.41 -4.07 44.67
C PHE A 251 28.86 -3.83 45.07
N SER A 252 29.41 -2.68 44.66
CA SER A 252 30.72 -2.25 45.14
C SER A 252 30.66 -1.88 46.62
N ARG A 253 31.56 -2.45 47.43
CA ARG A 253 31.64 -2.16 48.87
C ARG A 253 32.09 -0.71 49.16
N THR A 254 32.79 -0.07 48.23
CA THR A 254 33.39 1.26 48.41
C THR A 254 32.49 2.39 47.90
N SER A 255 31.89 2.24 46.71
CA SER A 255 31.06 3.28 46.10
C SER A 255 29.57 3.10 46.37
N GLN A 256 29.15 1.95 46.93
CA GLN A 256 27.75 1.55 47.07
C GLN A 256 26.93 1.64 45.77
N SER A 257 27.62 1.70 44.61
CA SER A 257 27.04 1.69 43.28
C SER A 257 27.25 0.33 42.64
N VAL A 258 26.42 0.03 41.65
CA VAL A 258 26.40 -1.26 40.97
C VAL A 258 27.33 -1.28 39.76
N GLU A 259 27.75 -0.10 39.29
CA GLU A 259 28.76 0.06 38.23
C GLU A 259 28.47 -0.83 37.02
N ILE A 260 27.20 -0.83 36.58
CA ILE A 260 26.66 -1.75 35.57
C ILE A 260 27.46 -1.67 34.26
N CYS A 261 27.72 -0.45 33.79
CA CYS A 261 28.46 -0.17 32.55
C CYS A 261 29.90 0.32 32.78
N SER A 262 30.52 0.00 33.92
CA SER A 262 31.87 0.47 34.25
C SER A 262 32.93 -0.07 33.28
N ARG A 263 33.87 0.79 32.88
CA ARG A 263 34.99 0.44 31.97
C ARG A 263 35.92 -0.63 32.55
N ARG A 264 35.89 -0.85 33.87
CA ARG A 264 36.72 -1.81 34.60
C ARG A 264 36.27 -3.27 34.42
N LYS A 265 35.01 -3.52 34.01
CA LYS A 265 34.52 -4.87 33.72
C LYS A 265 34.98 -5.33 32.32
N ALA A 266 35.37 -6.59 32.18
CA ALA A 266 35.64 -7.19 30.87
C ALA A 266 34.44 -7.01 29.93
N SER A 267 34.68 -6.81 28.63
CA SER A 267 33.62 -6.63 27.62
C SER A 267 32.61 -7.79 27.60
N SER A 268 33.07 -9.00 27.93
CA SER A 268 32.28 -10.23 28.07
C SER A 268 31.36 -10.26 29.29
N LEU A 269 31.44 -9.31 30.23
CA LEU A 269 30.58 -9.27 31.43
C LEU A 269 29.64 -8.06 31.46
N ARG A 270 29.65 -7.22 30.40
CA ARG A 270 28.80 -6.02 30.35
C ARG A 270 27.44 -6.32 29.71
N PRO A 271 26.36 -5.71 30.22
CA PRO A 271 25.09 -5.70 29.52
C PRO A 271 25.23 -5.05 28.14
N ARG A 272 24.48 -5.58 27.17
CA ARG A 272 24.61 -5.16 25.76
C ARG A 272 24.30 -3.67 25.56
N PHE A 273 23.29 -3.16 26.28
CA PHE A 273 22.90 -1.75 26.21
C PHE A 273 24.03 -0.77 26.56
N CYS A 274 25.08 -1.21 27.28
CA CYS A 274 26.23 -0.38 27.63
C CYS A 274 27.12 -0.01 26.42
N ASN A 275 27.08 -0.79 25.34
CA ASN A 275 27.93 -0.60 24.15
C ASN A 275 27.23 0.18 23.02
N HIS A 276 25.95 0.57 23.19
CA HIS A 276 25.20 1.23 22.10
C HIS A 276 25.57 2.70 21.93
N PRO A 277 25.68 3.18 20.67
CA PRO A 277 25.85 4.58 20.37
C PRO A 277 24.61 5.39 20.77
N GLY A 278 24.83 6.59 21.32
CA GLY A 278 23.76 7.48 21.77
C GLY A 278 23.32 7.24 23.22
N ILE A 279 23.55 8.24 24.06
CA ILE A 279 23.23 8.18 25.49
C ILE A 279 21.71 8.03 25.67
N TRP A 280 21.25 6.86 26.12
CA TRP A 280 19.87 6.67 26.56
C TRP A 280 19.69 7.47 27.85
N LYS A 281 19.00 8.61 27.72
CA LYS A 281 18.64 9.48 28.86
C LYS A 281 17.19 9.26 29.25
N VAL A 282 16.95 9.24 30.56
CA VAL A 282 15.66 9.01 31.20
C VAL A 282 15.42 10.15 32.20
N ALA A 283 14.15 10.49 32.46
CA ALA A 283 13.81 11.46 33.49
C ALA A 283 14.41 11.05 34.85
N HIS A 284 14.84 12.02 35.65
CA HIS A 284 15.52 11.71 36.90
C HIS A 284 14.54 11.06 37.91
N PRO A 285 14.91 9.96 38.60
CA PRO A 285 13.96 9.14 39.36
C PRO A 285 13.41 9.83 40.61
N VAL A 286 14.14 10.82 41.14
CA VAL A 286 13.75 11.58 42.35
C VAL A 286 12.83 12.76 42.02
N ASN A 287 13.16 13.52 40.98
CA ASN A 287 12.43 14.71 40.58
C ASN A 287 12.56 14.86 39.06
N ALA A 288 11.44 14.90 38.35
CA ALA A 288 11.40 15.02 36.90
C ALA A 288 11.99 16.36 36.37
N GLU A 289 12.11 17.38 37.22
CA GLU A 289 12.71 18.67 36.88
C GLU A 289 14.25 18.65 36.86
N LEU A 290 14.86 17.64 37.49
CA LEU A 290 16.32 17.45 37.45
C LEU A 290 16.77 16.98 36.06
N PRO A 291 18.02 17.25 35.66
CA PRO A 291 18.51 16.87 34.35
C PRO A 291 18.41 15.37 34.12
N ALA A 292 17.98 15.00 32.91
CA ALA A 292 17.84 13.60 32.51
C ALA A 292 19.17 12.84 32.65
N VAL A 293 19.10 11.69 33.30
CA VAL A 293 20.24 10.84 33.64
C VAL A 293 20.39 9.68 32.67
N ARG A 294 21.57 9.10 32.58
CA ARG A 294 21.82 7.93 31.71
C ARG A 294 21.11 6.71 32.29
N LEU A 295 20.70 5.77 31.44
CA LEU A 295 19.97 4.57 31.87
C LEU A 295 20.61 3.85 33.07
N TRP A 296 21.92 3.60 33.03
CA TRP A 296 22.59 2.91 34.14
C TRP A 296 22.70 3.78 35.41
N ASP A 297 22.85 5.10 35.27
CA ASP A 297 22.82 6.02 36.42
C ASP A 297 21.41 6.04 37.03
N HIS A 298 20.36 5.96 36.21
CA HIS A 298 18.97 5.86 36.65
C HIS A 298 18.73 4.58 37.46
N ILE A 299 19.24 3.44 37.00
CA ILE A 299 19.16 2.16 37.72
C ILE A 299 19.89 2.27 39.07
N ASP A 300 21.11 2.80 39.08
CA ASP A 300 21.91 2.97 40.29
C ASP A 300 21.19 3.89 41.31
N LEU A 301 20.66 5.03 40.88
CA LEU A 301 19.90 5.96 41.72
C LEU A 301 18.64 5.30 42.31
N ARG A 302 17.89 4.53 41.51
CA ARG A 302 16.70 3.81 41.98
C ARG A 302 17.06 2.75 43.03
N LEU A 303 18.15 2.01 42.81
CA LEU A 303 18.64 1.02 43.77
C LEU A 303 19.10 1.68 45.07
N GLN A 304 19.76 2.84 45.00
CA GLN A 304 20.12 3.63 46.18
C GLN A 304 18.88 4.08 46.96
N LEU A 305 17.82 4.54 46.28
CA LEU A 305 16.56 4.91 46.92
C LEU A 305 15.88 3.73 47.62
N LEU A 306 15.84 2.55 46.99
CA LEU A 306 15.31 1.34 47.61
C LEU A 306 16.14 0.95 48.85
N ARG A 307 17.46 1.09 48.79
CA ARG A 307 18.36 0.80 49.91
C ARG A 307 18.18 1.78 51.07
N GLN A 308 18.02 3.07 50.78
CA GLN A 308 17.72 4.08 51.79
C GLN A 308 16.37 3.83 52.45
N ARG A 309 15.36 3.45 51.66
CA ARG A 309 14.02 3.13 52.16
C ARG A 309 13.97 1.85 52.98
N TYR A 310 14.79 0.86 52.63
CA TYR A 310 14.85 -0.45 53.26
C TYR A 310 16.26 -0.79 53.76
N SER A 311 16.80 0.04 54.64
CA SER A 311 18.19 -0.08 55.14
C SER A 311 18.48 -1.39 55.88
N HIS A 312 17.45 -2.06 56.39
CA HIS A 312 17.54 -3.32 57.14
C HIS A 312 17.39 -4.58 56.27
N LEU A 313 17.26 -4.43 54.94
CA LEU A 313 17.09 -5.54 54.00
C LEU A 313 18.33 -5.69 53.11
N GLU A 314 18.68 -6.92 52.77
CA GLU A 314 19.68 -7.23 51.75
C GLU A 314 19.00 -7.15 50.37
N LEU A 315 19.55 -6.31 49.49
CA LEU A 315 19.02 -6.11 48.15
C LEU A 315 19.74 -7.01 47.16
N GLU A 316 18.95 -7.73 46.39
CA GLU A 316 19.42 -8.57 45.28
C GLU A 316 18.75 -8.11 43.99
N VAL A 317 19.48 -8.21 42.87
CA VAL A 317 19.07 -7.60 41.59
C VAL A 317 19.33 -8.58 40.46
N ALA A 318 18.33 -8.78 39.60
CA ALA A 318 18.47 -9.47 38.33
C ALA A 318 18.17 -8.49 37.19
N LEU A 319 19.14 -8.35 36.28
CA LEU A 319 19.08 -7.44 35.15
C LEU A 319 18.99 -8.25 33.84
N LEU A 320 17.85 -8.17 33.17
CA LEU A 320 17.66 -8.75 31.84
C LEU A 320 17.75 -7.66 30.79
N SER A 321 18.55 -7.86 29.75
CA SER A 321 18.57 -7.02 28.57
C SER A 321 18.18 -7.83 27.33
N SER A 322 17.24 -7.32 26.56
CA SER A 322 16.68 -7.90 25.34
C SER A 322 16.97 -6.96 24.17
N GLN A 323 17.42 -7.52 23.06
CA GLN A 323 17.80 -6.79 21.85
C GLN A 323 17.15 -7.46 20.64
N ARG A 324 16.40 -6.69 19.85
CA ARG A 324 15.86 -7.11 18.56
C ARG A 324 16.60 -6.36 17.46
N LEU A 325 17.37 -7.09 16.68
CA LEU A 325 18.04 -6.57 15.49
C LEU A 325 17.23 -6.97 14.26
N SER A 326 17.11 -6.02 13.34
CA SER A 326 16.56 -6.29 12.03
C SER A 326 17.13 -5.33 11.03
N SER A 327 17.43 -5.89 9.87
CA SER A 327 17.98 -5.14 8.77
C SER A 327 17.16 -5.45 7.54
N THR A 328 16.96 -4.44 6.72
CA THR A 328 16.18 -4.51 5.51
C THR A 328 17.00 -3.85 4.42
N SER A 329 17.27 -4.61 3.37
CA SER A 329 17.68 -4.02 2.11
C SER A 329 16.40 -3.58 1.41
N GLY A 330 16.23 -2.27 1.21
CA GLY A 330 15.15 -1.74 0.38
C GLY A 330 15.22 -2.31 -1.03
N ALA A 331 14.18 -2.05 -1.83
CA ALA A 331 13.91 -2.72 -3.10
C ALA A 331 15.01 -2.67 -4.18
N MET A 332 16.05 -1.86 -3.97
CA MET A 332 17.16 -1.71 -4.91
C MET A 332 18.54 -1.96 -4.27
N ARG A 333 18.62 -2.52 -3.05
CA ARG A 333 19.86 -2.61 -2.24
C ARG A 333 20.55 -1.26 -1.94
N SER A 334 20.08 -0.16 -2.52
CA SER A 334 20.63 1.19 -2.34
C SER A 334 20.03 1.96 -1.16
N THR A 335 18.78 1.67 -0.80
CA THR A 335 18.19 2.14 0.47
C THR A 335 18.32 1.04 1.50
N TYR A 336 18.76 1.40 2.71
CA TYR A 336 18.83 0.46 3.83
C TYR A 336 18.07 1.02 5.02
N PHE A 337 17.47 0.09 5.76
CA PHE A 337 16.87 0.38 7.05
C PHE A 337 17.38 -0.63 8.04
N SER A 338 18.01 -0.13 9.10
CA SER A 338 18.36 -0.92 10.26
C SER A 338 17.49 -0.45 11.40
N TYR A 339 16.78 -1.37 12.04
CA TYR A 339 16.08 -1.05 13.27
C TYR A 339 16.61 -1.93 14.39
N GLU A 340 16.63 -1.32 15.57
CA GLU A 340 17.12 -1.92 16.78
C GLU A 340 16.18 -1.58 17.92
N ALA A 341 15.54 -2.59 18.52
CA ALA A 341 14.79 -2.45 19.76
C ALA A 341 15.65 -2.91 20.93
N LEU A 342 15.79 -2.05 21.93
CA LEU A 342 16.52 -2.31 23.18
C LEU A 342 15.54 -2.23 24.34
N GLU A 343 15.52 -3.30 25.11
CA GLU A 343 14.60 -3.49 26.22
C GLU A 343 15.38 -3.96 27.44
N VAL A 344 15.09 -3.38 28.60
CA VAL A 344 15.76 -3.73 29.86
C VAL A 344 14.73 -3.94 30.95
N THR A 345 14.83 -5.06 31.64
CA THR A 345 14.02 -5.40 32.82
C THR A 345 14.94 -5.48 34.02
N VAL A 346 14.61 -4.71 35.06
CA VAL A 346 15.31 -4.71 36.34
C VAL A 346 14.35 -5.28 37.37
N LEU A 347 14.67 -6.48 37.85
CA LEU A 347 13.98 -7.12 38.95
C LEU A 347 14.82 -6.93 40.21
N THR A 348 14.22 -6.39 41.27
CA THR A 348 14.91 -6.23 42.56
C THR A 348 14.11 -6.91 43.66
N ARG A 349 14.79 -7.64 44.55
CA ARG A 349 14.18 -8.22 45.74
C ARG A 349 14.88 -7.73 47.00
N GLY A 350 14.11 -7.50 48.05
CA GLY A 350 14.62 -7.20 49.38
C GLY A 350 14.40 -8.38 50.32
N ARG A 351 15.49 -8.93 50.86
CA ARG A 351 15.46 -10.07 51.78
C ARG A 351 15.79 -9.66 53.20
N ARG A 352 15.16 -10.33 54.15
CA ARG A 352 15.49 -10.27 55.57
C ARG A 352 16.19 -11.56 55.96
N CYS A 353 17.50 -11.46 56.16
CA CYS A 353 18.33 -12.57 56.61
C CYS A 353 18.55 -12.48 58.12
N THR A 354 18.45 -13.61 58.82
CA THR A 354 18.91 -13.72 60.21
C THR A 354 20.44 -13.81 60.27
N GLU A 355 21.04 -13.58 61.44
CA GLU A 355 22.49 -13.38 61.65
C GLU A 355 23.41 -14.46 61.04
N LYS A 356 22.90 -15.66 60.75
CA LYS A 356 23.66 -16.74 60.10
C LYS A 356 23.61 -16.73 58.56
N LYS A 357 22.90 -15.79 57.92
CA LYS A 357 22.63 -15.75 56.45
C LYS A 357 22.00 -17.02 55.85
N THR A 358 21.67 -18.02 56.66
CA THR A 358 21.11 -19.29 56.19
C THR A 358 19.60 -19.27 56.02
N ASN A 359 18.88 -18.44 56.80
CA ASN A 359 17.42 -18.28 56.71
C ASN A 359 17.09 -16.84 56.29
N CYS A 360 16.87 -16.64 55.00
CA CYS A 360 16.50 -15.36 54.42
C CYS A 360 15.08 -15.42 53.84
N SER A 361 14.20 -14.52 54.27
CA SER A 361 12.84 -14.39 53.73
C SER A 361 12.70 -13.15 52.85
N THR A 362 12.05 -13.28 51.70
CA THR A 362 11.80 -12.15 50.79
C THR A 362 10.64 -11.31 51.30
N VAL A 363 10.89 -10.00 51.45
CA VAL A 363 9.93 -9.00 51.98
C VAL A 363 9.24 -8.25 50.85
N PHE A 364 9.97 -7.91 49.78
CA PHE A 364 9.40 -7.24 48.62
C PHE A 364 10.08 -7.67 47.31
N VAL A 365 9.35 -7.50 46.21
CA VAL A 365 9.85 -7.61 44.84
C VAL A 365 9.39 -6.41 44.01
N ASP A 366 10.30 -5.80 43.24
CA ASP A 366 10.07 -4.66 42.35
C ASP A 366 10.42 -5.06 40.90
N ASP A 367 9.47 -4.87 39.97
CA ASP A 367 9.67 -5.00 38.51
C ASP A 367 9.61 -3.62 37.87
N TYR A 368 10.75 -3.20 37.27
CA TYR A 368 10.90 -1.95 36.57
C TYR A 368 11.48 -2.15 35.17
N ARG A 369 10.92 -1.46 34.17
CA ARG A 369 11.24 -1.71 32.76
C ARG A 369 11.62 -0.46 32.00
N TYR A 370 12.44 -0.67 30.98
CA TYR A 370 12.91 0.35 30.05
C TYR A 370 12.79 -0.15 28.61
N GLU A 371 12.33 0.71 27.70
CA GLU A 371 12.17 0.39 26.28
C GLU A 371 12.62 1.54 25.38
N ARG A 372 13.34 1.22 24.32
CA ARG A 372 13.74 2.16 23.28
C ARG A 372 13.92 1.45 21.95
N ASP A 373 13.31 2.00 20.90
CA ASP A 373 13.61 1.60 19.53
C ASP A 373 14.37 2.71 18.82
N THR A 374 15.42 2.34 18.09
CA THR A 374 16.18 3.21 17.20
C THR A 374 16.05 2.75 15.77
N VAL A 375 15.98 3.71 14.85
CA VAL A 375 15.97 3.48 13.40
C VAL A 375 17.12 4.21 12.76
N GLN A 376 17.85 3.53 11.88
CA GLN A 376 18.92 4.07 11.06
C GLN A 376 18.54 3.93 9.58
N THR A 377 18.66 5.02 8.81
CA THR A 377 18.25 5.05 7.40
C THR A 377 18.96 6.12 6.57
N ASN A 378 19.32 5.77 5.32
CA ASN A 378 19.84 6.72 4.32
C ASN A 378 18.74 7.38 3.47
N LEU A 379 17.46 7.25 3.83
CA LEU A 379 16.34 7.76 3.01
C LEU A 379 16.37 9.28 2.79
N VAL A 380 16.95 10.03 3.75
CA VAL A 380 17.08 11.49 3.66
C VAL A 380 17.93 11.90 2.45
N GLU A 381 18.94 11.11 2.08
CA GLU A 381 19.80 11.35 0.91
C GLU A 381 19.03 11.16 -0.40
N TRP A 382 18.03 10.28 -0.39
CA TRP A 382 17.16 9.99 -1.54
C TRP A 382 16.00 10.97 -1.70
N TYR A 383 15.87 11.95 -0.81
CA TYR A 383 14.78 12.93 -0.83
C TYR A 383 14.63 13.59 -2.21
N GLY A 384 15.74 14.03 -2.83
CA GLY A 384 15.69 14.70 -4.13
C GLY A 384 15.09 13.84 -5.24
N VAL A 385 15.45 12.55 -5.28
CA VAL A 385 14.94 11.59 -6.27
C VAL A 385 13.46 11.32 -6.03
N ILE A 386 13.07 11.06 -4.78
CA ILE A 386 11.67 10.76 -4.42
C ILE A 386 10.79 11.98 -4.67
N ALA A 387 11.25 13.16 -4.30
CA ALA A 387 10.55 14.42 -4.53
C ALA A 387 10.38 14.72 -6.03
N LEU A 388 11.40 14.45 -6.86
CA LEU A 388 11.30 14.59 -8.31
C LEU A 388 10.27 13.62 -8.90
N LEU A 389 10.29 12.36 -8.48
CA LEU A 389 9.35 11.33 -8.95
C LEU A 389 7.90 11.67 -8.57
N ARG A 390 7.63 11.99 -7.30
CA ARG A 390 6.29 12.36 -6.81
C ARG A 390 5.82 13.71 -7.37
N GLY A 391 6.68 14.72 -7.30
CA GLY A 391 6.39 16.05 -7.81
C GLY A 391 6.13 16.04 -9.31
N GLY A 392 6.96 15.32 -10.07
CA GLY A 392 6.79 15.14 -11.52
C GLY A 392 5.52 14.36 -11.87
N ALA A 393 5.22 13.28 -11.16
CA ALA A 393 3.99 12.52 -11.36
C ALA A 393 2.74 13.37 -11.04
N GLN A 394 2.74 14.11 -9.93
CA GLN A 394 1.62 15.01 -9.60
C GLN A 394 1.49 16.14 -10.62
N ALA A 395 2.59 16.77 -11.04
CA ALA A 395 2.58 17.81 -12.05
C ALA A 395 1.99 17.30 -13.37
N TYR A 396 2.34 16.06 -13.78
CA TYR A 396 1.74 15.40 -14.93
C TYR A 396 0.21 15.29 -14.80
N VAL A 397 -0.29 14.86 -13.63
CA VAL A 397 -1.73 14.74 -13.41
C VAL A 397 -2.43 16.10 -13.40
N TRP A 398 -1.79 17.15 -12.88
CA TRP A 398 -2.31 18.52 -12.97
C TRP A 398 -2.41 19.01 -14.41
N ILE A 399 -1.36 18.81 -15.21
CA ILE A 399 -1.37 19.15 -16.64
C ILE A 399 -2.48 18.36 -17.34
N ARG A 400 -2.64 17.07 -17.02
CA ARG A 400 -3.72 16.24 -17.56
C ARG A 400 -5.10 16.80 -17.21
N LEU A 401 -5.32 17.24 -15.97
CA LEU A 401 -6.60 17.82 -15.56
C LEU A 401 -6.88 19.14 -16.31
N LEU A 402 -5.87 20.00 -16.49
CA LEU A 402 -6.01 21.23 -17.27
C LEU A 402 -6.32 20.95 -18.73
N LEU A 403 -5.63 19.99 -19.36
CA LEU A 403 -5.89 19.56 -20.73
C LEU A 403 -7.27 18.92 -20.89
N LEU A 404 -7.74 18.16 -19.89
CA LEU A 404 -9.09 17.58 -19.87
C LEU A 404 -10.16 18.68 -19.82
N ILE A 405 -10.00 19.69 -18.95
CA ILE A 405 -10.89 20.84 -18.87
C ILE A 405 -10.85 21.63 -20.18
N TYR A 406 -9.67 21.83 -20.77
CA TYR A 406 -9.52 22.48 -22.07
C TYR A 406 -10.24 21.70 -23.18
N GLY A 407 -10.06 20.38 -23.26
CA GLY A 407 -10.76 19.51 -24.20
C GLY A 407 -12.27 19.59 -24.04
N ALA A 408 -12.78 19.48 -22.80
CA ALA A 408 -14.19 19.64 -22.49
C ALA A 408 -14.72 21.05 -22.82
N TYR A 409 -13.93 22.10 -22.61
CA TYR A 409 -14.29 23.48 -22.94
C TYR A 409 -14.36 23.75 -24.44
N THR A 410 -13.46 23.13 -25.22
CA THR A 410 -13.50 23.19 -26.68
C THR A 410 -14.72 22.44 -27.24
N ALA A 411 -15.06 21.27 -26.68
CA ALA A 411 -16.25 20.52 -27.04
C ALA A 411 -17.55 21.27 -26.65
N ALA A 412 -17.61 21.84 -25.44
CA ALA A 412 -18.75 22.64 -24.99
C ALA A 412 -18.98 23.90 -25.84
N GLY A 413 -17.91 24.48 -26.40
CA GLY A 413 -17.99 25.63 -27.31
C GLY A 413 -18.71 25.34 -28.63
N GLN A 414 -18.89 24.06 -29.00
CA GLN A 414 -19.72 23.69 -30.14
C GLN A 414 -21.22 23.77 -29.84
N LEU A 415 -21.61 23.72 -28.56
CA LEU A 415 -23.02 23.69 -28.14
C LEU A 415 -23.51 25.01 -27.53
N ALA A 416 -22.63 25.84 -26.96
CA ALA A 416 -23.00 27.06 -26.27
C ALA A 416 -22.09 28.24 -26.64
N LEU A 417 -22.71 29.31 -27.15
CA LEU A 417 -22.05 30.58 -27.48
C LEU A 417 -21.70 31.40 -26.23
N TYR A 418 -22.56 31.37 -25.21
CA TYR A 418 -22.39 32.16 -23.98
C TYR A 418 -21.46 31.49 -22.97
N PHE A 419 -20.57 32.28 -22.37
CA PHE A 419 -19.55 31.81 -21.43
C PHE A 419 -20.09 31.00 -20.24
N ARG A 420 -21.15 31.49 -19.56
CA ARG A 420 -21.74 30.80 -18.39
C ARG A 420 -22.30 29.41 -18.75
N PHE A 421 -23.03 29.33 -19.87
CA PHE A 421 -23.56 28.06 -20.36
C PHE A 421 -22.42 27.13 -20.79
N ARG A 422 -21.40 27.67 -21.45
CA ARG A 422 -20.21 26.90 -21.85
C ARG A 422 -19.46 26.31 -20.66
N LEU A 423 -19.27 27.07 -19.58
CA LEU A 423 -18.64 26.57 -18.35
C LEU A 423 -19.48 25.46 -17.69
N ARG A 424 -20.80 25.65 -17.61
CA ARG A 424 -21.73 24.64 -17.09
C ARG A 424 -21.67 23.35 -17.90
N PHE A 425 -21.66 23.44 -19.22
CA PHE A 425 -21.51 22.26 -20.09
C PHE A 425 -20.14 21.61 -19.94
N THR A 426 -19.07 22.41 -19.82
CA THR A 426 -17.70 21.91 -19.59
C THR A 426 -17.64 21.06 -18.32
N LEU A 427 -18.09 21.59 -17.19
CA LEU A 427 -18.16 20.85 -15.92
C LEU A 427 -19.02 19.59 -16.06
N SER A 428 -20.15 19.71 -16.74
CA SER A 428 -21.05 18.57 -16.98
C SER A 428 -20.41 17.46 -17.84
N ILE A 429 -19.52 17.80 -18.77
CA ILE A 429 -18.74 16.82 -19.56
C ILE A 429 -17.68 16.17 -18.67
N VAL A 430 -16.91 16.97 -17.91
CA VAL A 430 -15.87 16.47 -17.01
C VAL A 430 -16.43 15.48 -16.00
N PHE A 431 -17.55 15.78 -15.34
CA PHE A 431 -18.18 14.88 -14.38
C PHE A 431 -18.83 13.62 -14.98
N ARG A 432 -18.98 13.54 -16.32
CA ARG A 432 -19.41 12.31 -17.00
C ARG A 432 -18.26 11.34 -17.22
N ILE A 433 -17.02 11.84 -17.25
CA ILE A 433 -15.81 11.04 -17.42
C ILE A 433 -15.48 10.41 -16.06
N PRO A 434 -15.33 9.07 -15.98
CA PRO A 434 -14.89 8.42 -14.75
C PRO A 434 -13.51 8.93 -14.36
N PHE A 435 -13.36 9.44 -13.14
CA PHE A 435 -12.11 10.09 -12.72
C PHE A 435 -10.99 9.08 -12.48
N GLU A 436 -11.35 7.86 -12.08
CA GLU A 436 -10.43 6.73 -11.91
C GLU A 436 -9.73 6.39 -13.22
N VAL A 437 -10.42 6.56 -14.36
CA VAL A 437 -9.80 6.42 -15.68
C VAL A 437 -8.79 7.55 -15.89
N VAL A 438 -9.08 8.79 -15.51
CA VAL A 438 -8.16 9.93 -15.67
C VAL A 438 -6.91 9.81 -14.77
N VAL A 439 -6.99 9.12 -13.64
CA VAL A 439 -5.83 8.98 -12.74
C VAL A 439 -5.02 7.73 -13.05
N TYR A 440 -5.66 6.56 -13.15
CA TYR A 440 -4.96 5.27 -13.20
C TYR A 440 -4.62 4.78 -14.61
N SER A 441 -5.13 5.41 -15.66
CA SER A 441 -4.85 4.97 -17.04
C SER A 441 -3.47 5.34 -17.56
N SER A 442 -2.81 6.36 -17.00
CA SER A 442 -1.54 6.83 -17.53
C SER A 442 -0.38 6.15 -16.83
N LEU A 443 0.36 5.35 -17.60
CA LEU A 443 1.46 4.55 -17.09
C LEU A 443 2.60 5.40 -16.52
N LEU A 444 2.86 6.58 -17.12
CA LEU A 444 3.98 7.45 -16.72
C LEU A 444 3.84 7.96 -15.26
N PRO A 445 2.75 8.67 -14.87
CA PRO A 445 2.59 9.10 -13.48
C PRO A 445 2.47 7.91 -12.52
N VAL A 446 1.76 6.84 -12.90
CA VAL A 446 1.63 5.63 -12.07
C VAL A 446 3.00 5.01 -11.80
N SER A 447 3.85 4.88 -12.81
CA SER A 447 5.21 4.36 -12.65
C SER A 447 6.06 5.26 -11.78
N GLY A 448 5.95 6.59 -11.93
CA GLY A 448 6.64 7.55 -11.06
C GLY A 448 6.27 7.39 -9.59
N TYR A 449 4.96 7.30 -9.28
CA TYR A 449 4.49 7.02 -7.92
C TYR A 449 4.92 5.65 -7.40
N VAL A 450 4.89 4.61 -8.24
CA VAL A 450 5.32 3.26 -7.84
C VAL A 450 6.81 3.24 -7.53
N VAL A 451 7.67 3.81 -8.37
CA VAL A 451 9.11 3.86 -8.10
C VAL A 451 9.39 4.65 -6.82
N ALA A 452 8.72 5.80 -6.64
CA ALA A 452 8.84 6.58 -5.40
C ALA A 452 8.39 5.78 -4.17
N GLN A 453 7.25 5.09 -4.26
CA GLN A 453 6.72 4.23 -3.20
C GLN A 453 7.67 3.07 -2.89
N VAL A 454 8.26 2.45 -3.91
CA VAL A 454 9.20 1.34 -3.75
C VAL A 454 10.47 1.81 -3.01
N LEU A 455 10.92 3.05 -3.23
CA LEU A 455 12.07 3.64 -2.54
C LEU A 455 11.80 3.97 -1.07
N ASP A 456 10.60 4.42 -0.70
CA ASP A 456 10.28 4.85 0.68
C ASP A 456 9.31 3.92 1.46
N SER A 457 8.80 2.86 0.83
CA SER A 457 7.87 1.89 1.41
C SER A 457 8.35 1.33 2.75
N SER A 458 9.63 0.93 2.83
CA SER A 458 10.19 0.35 4.06
C SER A 458 10.17 1.34 5.22
N PHE A 459 10.42 2.63 4.97
CA PHE A 459 10.25 3.65 6.00
C PHE A 459 8.78 3.80 6.39
N MET A 460 7.89 3.88 5.39
CA MET A 460 6.46 4.08 5.66
C MET A 460 5.91 2.94 6.51
N ASP A 461 6.32 1.69 6.27
CA ASP A 461 5.92 0.55 7.07
C ASP A 461 6.47 0.62 8.51
N ILE A 462 7.74 1.03 8.69
CA ILE A 462 8.33 1.24 10.02
C ILE A 462 7.66 2.40 10.77
N PHE A 463 7.32 3.48 10.06
CA PHE A 463 6.62 4.64 10.59
C PHE A 463 5.21 4.27 11.03
N LEU A 464 4.44 3.59 10.16
CA LEU A 464 3.16 3.02 10.51
C LEU A 464 3.31 2.07 11.70
N ASP A 465 4.38 1.27 11.73
CA ASP A 465 4.62 0.35 12.82
C ASP A 465 4.83 1.06 14.17
N SER A 466 5.51 2.21 14.15
CA SER A 466 5.74 3.02 15.34
C SER A 466 4.49 3.76 15.81
N TYR A 467 3.66 4.21 14.87
CA TYR A 467 2.42 4.90 15.17
C TYR A 467 1.43 4.00 15.92
N TRP A 468 1.38 2.71 15.54
CA TRP A 468 0.54 1.72 16.19
C TRP A 468 1.25 1.01 17.37
N ALA A 469 2.46 1.41 17.74
CA ALA A 469 3.16 0.90 18.91
C ALA A 469 2.62 1.59 20.18
N ALA A 470 2.42 0.83 21.26
CA ALA A 470 1.92 1.36 22.52
C ALA A 470 2.47 0.57 23.71
N VAL A 471 2.94 1.30 24.72
CA VAL A 471 3.32 0.76 26.03
C VAL A 471 2.07 0.24 26.74
N GLY A 472 2.09 -1.02 27.18
CA GLY A 472 0.93 -1.65 27.83
C GLY A 472 -0.25 -1.99 26.91
N GLY A 473 -0.07 -1.88 25.58
CA GLY A 473 -0.97 -2.45 24.58
C GLY A 473 -2.15 -1.59 24.10
N SER A 474 -2.47 -0.46 24.77
CA SER A 474 -3.60 0.41 24.39
C SER A 474 -3.17 1.64 23.59
N ILE A 475 -3.80 1.90 22.46
CA ILE A 475 -3.51 3.04 21.58
C ILE A 475 -4.57 4.12 21.78
N GLN A 476 -4.16 5.37 22.03
CA GLN A 476 -5.04 6.52 21.98
C GLN A 476 -5.09 7.03 20.53
N ILE A 477 -6.24 6.89 19.89
CA ILE A 477 -6.41 7.27 18.48
C ILE A 477 -6.84 8.74 18.40
N ASP A 478 -5.91 9.60 18.00
CA ASP A 478 -6.23 10.94 17.53
C ASP A 478 -6.67 10.90 16.06
N LEU A 479 -7.77 11.61 15.72
CA LEU A 479 -8.39 11.59 14.40
C LEU A 479 -7.43 12.11 13.31
N VAL A 480 -6.70 13.19 13.58
CA VAL A 480 -5.80 13.80 12.59
C VAL A 480 -4.66 12.85 12.28
N THR A 481 -4.07 12.28 13.34
CA THR A 481 -2.97 11.34 13.18
C THR A 481 -3.42 10.03 12.52
N PHE A 482 -4.64 9.57 12.81
CA PHE A 482 -5.26 8.43 12.14
C PHE A 482 -5.48 8.67 10.63
N LEU A 483 -5.98 9.85 10.25
CA LEU A 483 -6.17 10.23 8.85
C LEU A 483 -4.83 10.31 8.10
N ARG A 484 -3.77 10.81 8.73
CA ARG A 484 -2.42 10.83 8.16
C ARG A 484 -1.89 9.41 7.95
N SER A 485 -1.99 8.53 8.95
CA SER A 485 -1.62 7.11 8.85
C SER A 485 -2.37 6.41 7.70
N THR A 486 -3.69 6.62 7.64
CA THR A 486 -4.56 6.03 6.61
C THR A 486 -4.20 6.51 5.20
N ALA A 487 -3.87 7.81 5.05
CA ALA A 487 -3.45 8.37 3.78
C ALA A 487 -2.13 7.77 3.29
N VAL A 488 -1.16 7.56 4.18
CA VAL A 488 0.11 6.90 3.84
C VAL A 488 -0.12 5.46 3.39
N GLN A 489 -1.00 4.73 4.08
CA GLN A 489 -1.29 3.34 3.74
C GLN A 489 -2.00 3.17 2.39
N MET A 490 -2.91 4.07 2.04
CA MET A 490 -3.62 4.06 0.75
C MET A 490 -2.71 4.32 -0.46
N ARG A 491 -1.42 4.66 -0.28
CA ARG A 491 -0.45 4.79 -1.39
C ARG A 491 -0.22 3.46 -2.12
N ASN A 492 -0.57 2.32 -1.53
CA ASN A 492 -0.59 1.03 -2.22
C ASN A 492 -1.54 0.99 -3.44
N VAL A 493 -2.44 1.98 -3.58
CA VAL A 493 -3.30 2.15 -4.76
C VAL A 493 -2.49 2.26 -6.06
N TRP A 494 -1.29 2.85 -6.01
CA TRP A 494 -0.42 2.99 -7.18
C TRP A 494 0.16 1.65 -7.61
N LEU A 495 0.54 0.80 -6.66
CA LEU A 495 0.98 -0.57 -6.91
C LEU A 495 -0.16 -1.39 -7.52
N LEU A 496 -1.38 -1.26 -6.98
CA LEU A 496 -2.57 -1.89 -7.57
C LEU A 496 -2.84 -1.41 -8.99
N ALA A 497 -2.73 -0.11 -9.26
CA ALA A 497 -2.94 0.45 -10.60
C ALA A 497 -1.93 -0.10 -11.62
N LEU A 498 -0.66 -0.23 -11.22
CA LEU A 498 0.37 -0.86 -12.06
C LEU A 498 0.07 -2.34 -12.29
N LEU A 499 -0.27 -3.08 -11.22
CA LEU A 499 -0.62 -4.50 -11.31
C LEU A 499 -1.82 -4.73 -12.24
N VAL A 500 -2.86 -3.90 -12.15
CA VAL A 500 -4.01 -3.91 -13.05
C VAL A 500 -3.58 -3.67 -14.50
N THR A 501 -2.72 -2.68 -14.73
CA THR A 501 -2.23 -2.36 -16.07
C THR A 501 -1.46 -3.53 -16.68
N VAL A 502 -0.56 -4.16 -15.92
CA VAL A 502 0.19 -5.35 -16.35
C VAL A 502 -0.73 -6.54 -16.59
N THR A 503 -1.68 -6.80 -15.69
CA THR A 503 -2.63 -7.91 -15.82
C THR A 503 -3.50 -7.75 -17.06
N VAL A 504 -4.06 -6.55 -17.28
CA VAL A 504 -4.88 -6.27 -18.47
C VAL A 504 -4.05 -6.36 -19.74
N PHE A 505 -2.79 -5.91 -19.72
CA PHE A 505 -1.87 -6.06 -20.85
C PHE A 505 -1.61 -7.54 -21.19
N ALA A 506 -1.35 -8.38 -20.18
CA ALA A 506 -1.16 -9.82 -20.35
C ALA A 506 -2.42 -10.49 -20.93
N VAL A 507 -3.61 -10.19 -20.37
CA VAL A 507 -4.89 -10.73 -20.84
C VAL A 507 -5.16 -10.34 -22.31
N ARG A 508 -4.82 -9.11 -22.72
CA ARG A 508 -4.99 -8.65 -24.10
C ARG A 508 -4.08 -9.37 -25.08
N LYS A 509 -2.84 -9.68 -24.67
CA LYS A 509 -1.93 -10.45 -25.51
C LYS A 509 -2.46 -11.86 -25.79
N THR A 510 -3.24 -12.43 -24.87
CA THR A 510 -3.76 -13.80 -24.98
C THR A 510 -5.13 -13.92 -25.65
N ARG A 511 -5.85 -12.81 -25.88
CA ARG A 511 -7.22 -12.83 -26.42
C ARG A 511 -7.23 -12.18 -27.81
N ASP A 512 -7.82 -12.86 -28.79
CA ASP A 512 -8.05 -12.28 -30.11
C ASP A 512 -9.10 -11.16 -30.01
N TYR A 513 -8.78 -10.00 -30.60
CA TYR A 513 -9.49 -8.72 -30.45
C TYR A 513 -10.93 -8.69 -31.02
N TRP A 514 -11.40 -9.78 -31.63
CA TRP A 514 -12.53 -9.76 -32.54
C TRP A 514 -13.83 -10.18 -31.85
N GLY A 515 -14.59 -9.18 -31.37
CA GLY A 515 -16.03 -9.30 -31.11
C GLY A 515 -16.54 -8.98 -29.68
N GLU A 516 -15.73 -9.16 -28.64
CA GLU A 516 -16.23 -9.10 -27.23
C GLU A 516 -15.95 -7.77 -26.49
N GLY A 517 -15.34 -6.78 -27.15
CA GLY A 517 -14.91 -5.50 -26.55
C GLY A 517 -13.58 -5.59 -25.78
N LEU A 518 -13.06 -4.45 -25.31
CA LEU A 518 -11.73 -4.39 -24.66
C LEU A 518 -11.85 -4.81 -23.19
N PRO A 519 -11.11 -5.83 -22.72
CA PRO A 519 -11.11 -6.17 -21.29
C PRO A 519 -10.49 -5.02 -20.48
N ALA A 520 -11.19 -4.63 -19.42
CA ALA A 520 -10.78 -3.59 -18.48
C ALA A 520 -11.32 -3.87 -17.07
N ILE A 521 -10.66 -3.31 -16.05
CA ILE A 521 -11.08 -3.46 -14.65
C ILE A 521 -11.89 -2.25 -14.21
N ARG A 522 -12.95 -2.45 -13.42
CA ARG A 522 -13.72 -1.32 -12.88
C ARG A 522 -12.86 -0.47 -11.93
N GLY A 523 -12.77 0.83 -12.15
CA GLY A 523 -11.87 1.73 -11.40
C GLY A 523 -12.11 1.74 -9.88
N LEU A 524 -13.36 1.65 -9.45
CA LEU A 524 -13.72 1.61 -8.02
C LEU A 524 -13.19 0.36 -7.29
N VAL A 525 -12.88 -0.72 -8.02
CA VAL A 525 -12.29 -1.93 -7.42
C VAL A 525 -10.89 -1.65 -6.89
N ILE A 526 -10.12 -0.82 -7.61
CA ILE A 526 -8.76 -0.44 -7.22
C ILE A 526 -8.79 0.36 -5.92
N THR A 527 -9.64 1.39 -5.85
CA THR A 527 -9.77 2.24 -4.66
C THR A 527 -10.37 1.48 -3.48
N PHE A 528 -11.39 0.64 -3.71
CA PHE A 528 -11.98 -0.19 -2.66
C PHE A 528 -10.97 -1.17 -2.07
N THR A 529 -10.19 -1.85 -2.91
CA THR A 529 -9.14 -2.80 -2.45
C THR A 529 -8.09 -2.08 -1.61
N SER A 530 -7.64 -0.90 -2.04
CA SER A 530 -6.71 -0.06 -1.27
C SER A 530 -7.30 0.35 0.08
N THR A 531 -8.58 0.78 0.14
CA THR A 531 -9.21 1.16 1.41
C THR A 531 -9.37 0.02 2.41
N LEU A 532 -9.53 -1.23 1.96
CA LEU A 532 -9.60 -2.39 2.86
C LEU A 532 -8.29 -2.62 3.61
N THR A 533 -7.16 -2.22 3.04
CA THR A 533 -5.87 -2.41 3.70
C THR A 533 -5.74 -1.60 4.99
N VAL A 534 -6.48 -0.48 5.12
CA VAL A 534 -6.48 0.42 6.29
C VAL A 534 -6.79 -0.29 7.62
N PHE A 535 -7.57 -1.37 7.58
CA PHE A 535 -7.88 -2.16 8.77
C PHE A 535 -6.73 -3.05 9.23
N GLY A 536 -5.75 -3.32 8.36
CA GLY A 536 -4.66 -4.24 8.63
C GLY A 536 -3.82 -3.87 9.87
N PRO A 537 -3.32 -2.62 9.99
CA PRO A 537 -2.48 -2.21 11.11
C PRO A 537 -3.19 -2.10 12.45
N TYR A 538 -4.52 -2.19 12.48
CA TYR A 538 -5.28 -2.08 13.71
C TYR A 538 -4.84 -3.14 14.73
N LYS A 539 -4.60 -2.68 15.96
CA LYS A 539 -4.10 -3.50 17.07
C LYS A 539 -5.25 -3.98 17.94
N LYS A 540 -5.24 -5.26 18.29
CA LYS A 540 -6.15 -5.84 19.27
C LYS A 540 -5.37 -6.60 20.33
N THR A 541 -5.36 -6.09 21.56
CA THR A 541 -4.62 -6.65 22.71
C THR A 541 -4.95 -8.12 23.00
N THR A 542 -6.20 -8.54 22.72
CA THR A 542 -6.65 -9.92 22.94
C THR A 542 -6.09 -10.94 21.94
N GLN A 543 -5.54 -10.50 20.81
CA GLN A 543 -4.98 -11.37 19.76
C GLN A 543 -3.45 -11.42 19.77
N ARG A 544 -2.82 -10.80 20.77
CA ARG A 544 -1.37 -10.75 20.92
C ARG A 544 -0.81 -12.15 21.16
N ASP A 545 0.19 -12.55 20.38
CA ASP A 545 0.90 -13.82 20.56
C ASP A 545 2.41 -13.59 20.47
N THR A 546 3.13 -13.96 21.54
CA THR A 546 4.58 -13.92 21.62
C THR A 546 5.19 -15.27 22.03
N ASN A 547 4.52 -16.38 21.72
CA ASN A 547 5.00 -17.71 22.11
C ASN A 547 6.43 -17.99 21.62
N ILE A 548 7.25 -18.58 22.48
CA ILE A 548 8.65 -18.94 22.15
C ILE A 548 8.60 -20.25 21.36
N LEU A 549 9.10 -20.21 20.13
CA LEU A 549 9.18 -21.36 19.22
C LEU A 549 10.47 -22.14 19.43
N SER A 550 11.58 -21.45 19.66
CA SER A 550 12.88 -22.06 19.91
C SER A 550 13.77 -21.17 20.78
N LEU A 551 14.59 -21.81 21.60
CA LEU A 551 15.46 -21.20 22.59
C LEU A 551 16.87 -21.74 22.40
N PHE A 552 17.87 -20.85 22.34
CA PHE A 552 19.26 -21.20 22.07
C PHE A 552 20.15 -20.59 23.14
N LEU A 553 20.96 -21.42 23.80
CA LEU A 553 22.00 -20.93 24.70
C LEU A 553 23.20 -20.43 23.88
N LEU A 554 23.76 -19.28 24.24
CA LEU A 554 24.91 -18.69 23.56
C LEU A 554 26.15 -18.79 24.46
N PRO A 555 27.32 -19.21 23.93
CA PRO A 555 28.56 -19.28 24.69
C PRO A 555 29.10 -17.88 25.07
N ASP A 556 29.89 -17.82 26.15
CA ASP A 556 30.39 -16.57 26.75
C ASP A 556 31.59 -15.92 26.03
N GLU A 557 32.26 -16.65 25.14
CA GLU A 557 33.42 -16.12 24.40
C GLU A 557 33.00 -15.18 23.24
N SER A 558 33.06 -13.88 23.54
CA SER A 558 33.66 -12.77 22.78
C SER A 558 33.49 -12.61 21.24
N GLN A 559 32.71 -13.40 20.49
CA GLN A 559 32.73 -13.30 19.00
C GLN A 559 31.39 -13.33 18.25
N THR A 560 30.22 -13.19 18.88
CA THR A 560 28.98 -13.36 18.11
C THR A 560 28.47 -12.14 17.34
N MET A 561 28.89 -10.90 17.59
CA MET A 561 28.42 -9.80 16.71
C MET A 561 29.13 -9.81 15.37
N ASP A 562 30.44 -10.07 15.28
CA ASP A 562 31.12 -10.19 13.98
C ASP A 562 30.73 -11.45 13.21
N ILE A 563 30.36 -12.54 13.90
CA ILE A 563 29.82 -13.77 13.27
C ILE A 563 28.35 -13.59 12.86
N VAL A 564 27.53 -12.88 13.63
CA VAL A 564 26.15 -12.54 13.25
C VAL A 564 26.16 -11.52 12.11
N HIS A 565 26.99 -10.46 12.18
CA HIS A 565 27.24 -9.51 11.09
C HIS A 565 27.88 -10.17 9.85
N GLY A 566 28.75 -11.19 10.05
CA GLY A 566 29.45 -11.91 9.00
C GLY A 566 28.65 -13.04 8.35
N ASN A 567 27.64 -13.59 9.03
CA ASN A 567 26.73 -14.61 8.51
C ASN A 567 25.26 -14.21 8.74
N PRO A 568 24.74 -13.24 7.96
CA PRO A 568 23.49 -12.53 8.26
C PRO A 568 22.21 -13.38 8.13
N VAL A 569 22.29 -14.58 7.56
CA VAL A 569 21.11 -15.34 7.10
C VAL A 569 20.37 -16.05 8.25
N GLY A 570 21.00 -16.25 9.42
CA GLY A 570 20.43 -17.06 10.51
C GLY A 570 19.89 -16.31 11.74
N HIS A 571 20.37 -15.08 12.01
CA HIS A 571 20.16 -14.41 13.30
C HIS A 571 19.65 -12.96 13.21
N TYR A 572 19.46 -12.43 12.00
CA TYR A 572 18.72 -11.18 11.79
C TYR A 572 17.29 -11.47 11.36
N ASN A 573 16.36 -10.62 11.78
CA ASN A 573 15.10 -10.50 11.07
C ASN A 573 15.41 -9.77 9.76
N VAL A 574 15.73 -10.52 8.70
CA VAL A 574 15.92 -9.99 7.36
C VAL A 574 14.56 -9.99 6.68
N SER A 575 14.06 -8.82 6.34
CA SER A 575 12.93 -8.73 5.43
C SER A 575 13.30 -7.83 4.25
N THR A 576 12.94 -8.28 3.06
CA THR A 576 12.85 -7.41 1.89
C THR A 576 11.49 -6.73 1.98
N TYR A 577 11.39 -5.59 2.67
CA TYR A 577 10.14 -4.85 2.91
C TYR A 577 9.38 -4.43 1.63
N VAL A 578 9.87 -4.80 0.45
CA VAL A 578 9.09 -4.71 -0.78
C VAL A 578 7.84 -5.60 -0.73
N PHE A 579 7.80 -6.66 0.10
CA PHE A 579 6.73 -7.66 0.04
C PHE A 579 6.33 -8.39 1.34
N ASP A 580 6.66 -7.90 2.54
CA ASP A 580 6.34 -8.64 3.77
C ASP A 580 4.89 -8.37 4.24
N ASP A 581 4.67 -7.73 5.39
CA ASP A 581 3.34 -7.59 5.99
C ASP A 581 2.32 -6.76 5.17
N SER A 582 2.75 -5.63 4.61
CA SER A 582 1.87 -4.69 3.89
C SER A 582 1.42 -5.24 2.53
N ALA A 583 2.31 -5.96 1.83
CA ALA A 583 2.00 -6.62 0.57
C ALA A 583 1.19 -7.91 0.77
N VAL A 584 1.49 -8.69 1.81
CA VAL A 584 0.67 -9.86 2.14
C VAL A 584 -0.76 -9.43 2.51
N MET A 585 -0.93 -8.33 3.25
CA MET A 585 -2.25 -7.73 3.47
C MET A 585 -2.91 -7.25 2.16
N LEU A 586 -2.15 -6.62 1.27
CA LEU A 586 -2.66 -6.20 -0.05
C LEU A 586 -3.15 -7.39 -0.88
N LEU A 587 -2.37 -8.47 -0.95
CA LEU A 587 -2.72 -9.71 -1.65
C LEU A 587 -3.96 -10.36 -1.01
N PHE A 588 -4.04 -10.38 0.32
CA PHE A 588 -5.22 -10.85 1.03
C PHE A 588 -6.46 -10.02 0.65
N CYS A 589 -6.37 -8.69 0.65
CA CYS A 589 -7.46 -7.81 0.23
C CYS A 589 -7.87 -8.05 -1.23
N ILE A 590 -6.92 -8.27 -2.14
CA ILE A 590 -7.21 -8.67 -3.53
C ILE A 590 -8.02 -9.97 -3.53
N GLY A 591 -7.57 -10.98 -2.78
CA GLY A 591 -8.28 -12.27 -2.64
C GLY A 591 -9.70 -12.12 -2.12
N VAL A 592 -9.91 -11.30 -1.08
CA VAL A 592 -11.25 -11.01 -0.52
C VAL A 592 -12.15 -10.36 -1.56
N VAL A 593 -11.65 -9.37 -2.30
CA VAL A 593 -12.45 -8.69 -3.34
C VAL A 593 -12.82 -9.64 -4.47
N VAL A 594 -11.90 -10.52 -4.89
CA VAL A 594 -12.17 -11.56 -5.89
C VAL A 594 -13.21 -12.56 -5.38
N ALA A 595 -13.10 -13.02 -4.13
CA ALA A 595 -14.05 -13.93 -3.50
C ALA A 595 -15.45 -13.29 -3.39
N MET A 596 -15.54 -12.03 -2.93
CA MET A 596 -16.80 -11.29 -2.84
C MET A 596 -17.46 -11.15 -4.22
N ALA A 597 -16.69 -10.87 -5.27
CA ALA A 597 -17.22 -10.83 -6.62
C ALA A 597 -17.73 -12.20 -7.10
N ALA A 598 -17.04 -13.29 -6.78
CA ALA A 598 -17.47 -14.64 -7.09
C ALA A 598 -18.78 -15.01 -6.38
N VAL A 599 -18.92 -14.65 -5.10
CA VAL A 599 -20.15 -14.84 -4.31
C VAL A 599 -21.31 -14.04 -4.90
N VAL A 600 -21.08 -12.76 -5.27
CA VAL A 600 -22.10 -11.93 -5.93
C VAL A 600 -22.54 -12.54 -7.25
N LYS A 601 -21.61 -13.08 -8.06
CA LYS A 601 -21.96 -13.80 -9.29
C LYS A 601 -22.78 -15.06 -9.02
N ALA A 602 -22.39 -15.87 -8.03
CA ALA A 602 -23.11 -17.07 -7.66
C ALA A 602 -24.53 -16.76 -7.15
N LEU A 603 -24.67 -15.75 -6.28
CA LEU A 603 -25.98 -15.26 -5.81
C LEU A 603 -26.84 -14.72 -6.93
N ALA A 604 -26.27 -13.97 -7.88
CA ALA A 604 -27.01 -13.48 -9.05
C ALA A 604 -27.50 -14.64 -9.93
N LEU A 605 -26.68 -15.67 -10.12
CA LEU A 605 -27.03 -16.86 -10.89
C LEU A 605 -28.18 -17.66 -10.21
N VAL A 606 -28.17 -17.73 -8.88
CA VAL A 606 -29.18 -18.44 -8.08
C VAL A 606 -30.49 -17.66 -7.93
N LEU A 607 -30.42 -16.35 -7.66
CA LEU A 607 -31.59 -15.54 -7.30
C LEU A 607 -32.33 -14.94 -8.51
N LEU A 608 -31.64 -14.59 -9.60
CA LEU A 608 -32.24 -13.76 -10.65
C LEU A 608 -32.71 -14.53 -11.90
N ARG A 609 -32.33 -15.80 -12.10
CA ARG A 609 -32.75 -16.70 -13.20
C ARG A 609 -33.05 -15.99 -14.54
N SER A 610 -32.27 -14.96 -14.89
CA SER A 610 -32.50 -14.08 -16.04
C SER A 610 -31.27 -13.21 -16.28
N SER A 611 -30.86 -13.19 -17.57
CA SER A 611 -29.76 -12.43 -18.18
C SER A 611 -28.36 -12.71 -17.66
N GLU A 612 -27.40 -12.79 -18.59
CA GLU A 612 -25.97 -12.95 -18.33
C GLU A 612 -25.49 -12.09 -17.14
N PRO A 613 -24.88 -12.68 -16.10
CA PRO A 613 -24.39 -11.94 -14.96
C PRO A 613 -23.27 -11.01 -15.43
N ARG A 614 -23.53 -9.70 -15.44
CA ARG A 614 -22.49 -8.70 -15.75
C ARG A 614 -21.30 -8.92 -14.83
N ASP A 615 -20.13 -9.13 -15.42
CA ASP A 615 -18.92 -9.33 -14.65
C ASP A 615 -18.63 -8.15 -13.71
N VAL A 616 -18.36 -8.46 -12.45
CA VAL A 616 -18.25 -7.50 -11.33
C VAL A 616 -16.87 -6.83 -11.26
N ILE A 617 -15.81 -7.54 -11.69
CA ILE A 617 -14.41 -7.09 -11.61
C ILE A 617 -13.85 -6.74 -12.99
N LEU A 618 -13.65 -7.77 -13.82
CA LEU A 618 -13.34 -7.60 -15.23
C LEU A 618 -14.63 -7.22 -15.95
N SER A 619 -14.54 -6.35 -16.94
CA SER A 619 -15.70 -5.99 -17.74
C SER A 619 -15.20 -5.49 -19.08
N SER A 620 -15.93 -5.80 -20.15
CA SER A 620 -15.59 -5.24 -21.46
C SER A 620 -16.04 -3.78 -21.54
N THR A 621 -15.23 -2.97 -22.20
CA THR A 621 -15.68 -1.65 -22.69
C THR A 621 -16.38 -1.91 -24.03
N PRO A 622 -17.71 -1.73 -24.11
CA PRO A 622 -18.53 -2.24 -25.22
C PRO A 622 -18.38 -1.43 -26.52
N THR A 623 -17.95 -0.17 -26.42
CA THR A 623 -17.81 0.74 -27.57
C THR A 623 -16.42 1.35 -27.55
N ILE A 624 -15.63 1.13 -28.60
CA ILE A 624 -14.26 1.60 -28.74
C ILE A 624 -14.15 2.30 -30.10
N PRO A 625 -13.59 3.52 -30.17
CA PRO A 625 -13.31 4.17 -31.45
C PRO A 625 -12.39 3.29 -32.32
N CYS A 626 -12.62 3.21 -33.63
CA CYS A 626 -11.80 2.36 -34.51
C CYS A 626 -10.33 2.84 -34.54
N GLY A 627 -10.09 4.11 -34.24
CA GLY A 627 -8.74 4.71 -34.17
C GLY A 627 -7.93 4.46 -32.88
N THR A 628 -8.37 3.60 -31.95
CA THR A 628 -7.83 3.43 -30.57
C THR A 628 -6.39 2.88 -30.46
N HIS A 629 -5.65 2.80 -31.56
CA HIS A 629 -4.21 2.48 -31.56
C HIS A 629 -3.35 3.56 -32.24
N ARG A 630 -3.93 4.31 -33.20
CA ARG A 630 -3.23 5.40 -33.91
C ARG A 630 -3.46 6.76 -33.26
N LEU A 631 -4.65 6.98 -32.70
CA LEU A 631 -5.01 8.26 -32.07
C LEU A 631 -4.55 8.36 -30.62
N TRP A 632 -4.52 7.24 -29.91
CA TRP A 632 -4.04 7.13 -28.54
C TRP A 632 -3.73 5.66 -28.25
N LEU A 633 -2.87 5.36 -27.28
CA LEU A 633 -2.48 3.98 -26.98
C LEU A 633 -3.61 3.21 -26.28
N ALA A 634 -3.94 2.02 -26.77
CA ALA A 634 -4.93 1.14 -26.13
C ALA A 634 -4.55 0.75 -24.69
N SER A 635 -3.26 0.78 -24.32
CA SER A 635 -2.78 0.55 -22.94
C SER A 635 -3.40 1.52 -21.92
N VAL A 636 -3.92 2.68 -22.37
CA VAL A 636 -4.60 3.68 -21.56
C VAL A 636 -6.01 3.21 -21.13
N LEU A 637 -6.59 2.18 -21.74
CA LEU A 637 -7.89 1.61 -21.32
C LEU A 637 -7.77 0.47 -20.28
N SER A 638 -6.79 0.50 -19.38
CA SER A 638 -6.69 -0.53 -18.31
C SER A 638 -7.90 -0.51 -17.36
N VAL A 639 -8.50 0.67 -17.19
CA VAL A 639 -9.72 0.90 -16.38
C VAL A 639 -10.95 1.02 -17.28
N GLN A 640 -12.06 0.40 -16.86
CA GLN A 640 -13.30 0.36 -17.64
C GLN A 640 -13.88 1.76 -17.85
N PHE A 641 -14.18 2.08 -19.11
CA PHE A 641 -14.92 3.28 -19.48
C PHE A 641 -16.39 2.95 -19.75
N PHE A 642 -17.24 3.00 -18.71
CA PHE A 642 -18.68 2.73 -18.86
C PHE A 642 -19.56 3.96 -18.69
N VAL A 643 -20.37 4.23 -19.72
CA VAL A 643 -21.29 5.35 -19.78
C VAL A 643 -22.69 4.83 -20.11
N ARG A 644 -23.72 5.32 -19.39
CA ARG A 644 -25.10 4.92 -19.62
C ARG A 644 -25.78 5.88 -20.61
N PRO A 645 -26.19 5.43 -21.81
CA PRO A 645 -26.96 6.25 -22.74
C PRO A 645 -28.37 6.51 -22.18
N ARG A 646 -28.97 7.65 -22.55
CA ARG A 646 -30.41 7.92 -22.34
C ARG A 646 -31.18 7.27 -23.49
N PHE A 647 -31.81 6.12 -23.27
CA PHE A 647 -32.69 5.51 -24.27
C PHE A 647 -33.79 6.49 -24.71
N PRO A 648 -34.02 6.70 -26.02
CA PRO A 648 -35.31 7.09 -26.53
C PRO A 648 -36.25 5.89 -26.36
N ARG A 649 -37.46 6.13 -25.85
CA ARG A 649 -38.51 5.12 -25.69
C ARG A 649 -38.94 4.61 -27.08
N ALA A 650 -38.33 3.54 -27.58
CA ALA A 650 -38.83 2.86 -28.77
C ALA A 650 -40.16 2.18 -28.40
N LEU A 651 -41.25 2.52 -29.10
CA LEU A 651 -42.49 1.76 -29.03
C LEU A 651 -42.20 0.30 -29.40
N PRO A 652 -42.84 -0.69 -28.74
CA PRO A 652 -42.63 -2.09 -29.07
C PRO A 652 -43.09 -2.37 -30.52
N ALA A 653 -42.17 -2.85 -31.36
CA ALA A 653 -42.51 -3.39 -32.67
C ALA A 653 -43.35 -4.68 -32.50
N PRO A 654 -44.37 -4.91 -33.33
CA PRO A 654 -45.21 -6.09 -33.24
C PRO A 654 -44.41 -7.35 -33.61
N LYS A 655 -44.55 -8.40 -32.80
CA LYS A 655 -43.93 -9.72 -33.02
C LYS A 655 -44.43 -10.32 -34.35
N PRO A 656 -43.56 -10.86 -35.22
CA PRO A 656 -44.00 -11.73 -36.30
C PRO A 656 -44.44 -13.09 -35.72
N SER A 657 -45.63 -13.53 -36.10
CA SER A 657 -46.23 -14.82 -35.78
C SER A 657 -45.48 -15.97 -36.46
N LEU A 658 -45.04 -16.95 -35.67
CA LEU A 658 -44.51 -18.24 -36.13
C LEU A 658 -45.66 -19.23 -36.32
N LEU A 659 -45.80 -19.78 -37.53
CA LEU A 659 -46.53 -21.03 -37.80
C LEU A 659 -45.53 -22.21 -37.78
N PRO A 660 -45.90 -23.40 -37.28
CA PRO A 660 -45.00 -24.54 -37.15
C PRO A 660 -45.06 -25.44 -38.40
N VAL A 661 -43.91 -25.94 -38.87
CA VAL A 661 -43.83 -27.10 -39.77
C VAL A 661 -42.79 -28.07 -39.22
N GLY A 662 -43.17 -29.35 -39.18
CA GLY A 662 -42.61 -30.38 -38.32
C GLY A 662 -41.38 -31.15 -38.80
N THR A 663 -40.93 -31.96 -37.83
CA THR A 663 -40.06 -33.15 -37.81
C THR A 663 -39.82 -33.92 -39.12
N ASP A 664 -38.57 -34.36 -39.36
CA ASP A 664 -38.23 -35.78 -39.13
C ASP A 664 -36.72 -36.12 -39.12
N GLN A 665 -36.43 -37.31 -38.59
CA GLN A 665 -35.15 -37.83 -38.08
C GLN A 665 -34.20 -38.51 -39.11
N THR A 666 -32.93 -38.65 -38.65
CA THR A 666 -31.99 -39.80 -38.80
C THR A 666 -30.93 -39.91 -39.93
N LYS A 667 -29.67 -40.12 -39.46
CA LYS A 667 -28.70 -41.22 -39.75
C LYS A 667 -27.37 -40.96 -40.52
N VAL A 668 -26.27 -41.24 -39.79
CA VAL A 668 -24.94 -41.85 -40.12
C VAL A 668 -23.78 -41.00 -40.72
N ARG A 669 -22.58 -41.20 -40.12
CA ARG A 669 -21.21 -40.63 -40.36
C ARG A 669 -20.51 -41.24 -41.60
N PRO A 670 -19.36 -40.71 -42.11
CA PRO A 670 -18.02 -41.00 -41.55
C PRO A 670 -16.98 -39.85 -41.62
N PHE A 671 -15.84 -40.09 -40.97
CA PHE A 671 -14.60 -39.29 -40.87
C PHE A 671 -13.76 -39.37 -42.16
N GLU A 672 -13.16 -38.26 -42.63
CA GLU A 672 -11.71 -38.05 -42.84
C GLU A 672 -11.37 -36.90 -43.84
N SER A 673 -10.32 -36.16 -43.46
CA SER A 673 -9.37 -35.37 -44.26
C SER A 673 -9.77 -34.00 -44.87
N PHE A 674 -8.95 -33.00 -44.52
CA PHE A 674 -8.88 -31.62 -45.03
C PHE A 674 -8.74 -31.57 -46.57
N PRO A 675 -9.29 -30.55 -47.27
CA PRO A 675 -8.50 -29.33 -47.50
C PRO A 675 -9.31 -28.03 -47.64
N GLY A 676 -8.60 -26.89 -47.57
CA GLY A 676 -8.99 -25.71 -48.35
C GLY A 676 -9.62 -24.58 -47.55
N SER A 677 -8.83 -23.51 -47.40
CA SER A 677 -9.29 -22.18 -46.99
C SER A 677 -10.39 -21.67 -47.93
N ALA A 678 -11.62 -21.59 -47.45
CA ALA A 678 -12.65 -20.79 -48.10
C ALA A 678 -13.65 -20.27 -47.06
N SER A 679 -13.72 -18.94 -46.98
CA SER A 679 -14.88 -18.15 -46.56
C SER A 679 -15.43 -18.35 -45.14
N LYS A 680 -14.73 -17.78 -44.15
CA LYS A 680 -15.37 -17.21 -42.95
C LYS A 680 -15.69 -15.72 -43.18
N ARG A 681 -16.47 -15.39 -44.22
CA ARG A 681 -16.83 -13.99 -44.56
C ARG A 681 -18.26 -13.61 -44.16
N SER A 682 -19.04 -14.49 -43.54
CA SER A 682 -20.49 -14.27 -43.32
C SER A 682 -20.96 -14.01 -41.88
N SER A 683 -20.07 -13.99 -40.87
CA SER A 683 -20.48 -13.75 -39.47
C SER A 683 -20.04 -12.39 -38.90
N GLN A 684 -19.66 -11.45 -39.76
CA GLN A 684 -19.10 -10.14 -39.39
C GLN A 684 -20.18 -9.06 -39.09
N ARG A 685 -21.46 -9.38 -39.29
CA ARG A 685 -22.58 -8.41 -39.34
C ARG A 685 -23.34 -8.12 -38.03
N THR A 686 -22.89 -8.61 -36.88
CA THR A 686 -23.71 -8.51 -35.65
C THR A 686 -22.91 -8.06 -34.43
N LEU A 687 -22.93 -6.75 -34.17
CA LEU A 687 -23.01 -6.19 -32.81
C LEU A 687 -23.48 -4.72 -32.77
N LEU A 688 -23.38 -3.99 -33.89
CA LEU A 688 -24.33 -2.93 -34.26
C LEU A 688 -24.59 -3.06 -35.76
N GLY A 689 -25.85 -3.28 -36.17
CA GLY A 689 -26.20 -3.22 -37.60
C GLY A 689 -25.82 -1.86 -38.19
N GLU A 690 -25.71 -1.77 -39.52
CA GLU A 690 -25.35 -0.55 -40.29
C GLU A 690 -26.04 0.75 -39.81
N ALA A 691 -27.20 0.66 -39.15
CA ALA A 691 -27.94 1.77 -38.56
C ALA A 691 -27.36 2.35 -37.25
N GLY A 692 -26.35 1.73 -36.63
CA GLY A 692 -25.84 2.08 -35.30
C GLY A 692 -24.76 3.17 -35.25
N TYR A 693 -23.91 3.23 -36.28
CA TYR A 693 -22.76 4.14 -36.35
C TYR A 693 -23.15 5.62 -36.56
N ASP A 694 -24.31 5.88 -37.17
CA ASP A 694 -24.82 7.25 -37.39
C ASP A 694 -25.58 7.83 -36.16
N SER A 695 -25.76 7.04 -35.09
CA SER A 695 -26.49 7.53 -33.91
C SER A 695 -25.74 8.69 -33.22
N ALA A 696 -26.49 9.71 -32.79
CA ALA A 696 -25.93 10.82 -32.00
C ALA A 696 -25.35 10.34 -30.66
N GLU A 697 -25.82 9.20 -30.16
CA GLU A 697 -25.34 8.54 -28.95
C GLU A 697 -23.93 7.98 -29.13
N CYS A 698 -23.70 7.18 -30.18
CA CYS A 698 -22.39 6.61 -30.47
C CYS A 698 -21.33 7.71 -30.64
N ARG A 699 -21.63 8.74 -31.43
CA ARG A 699 -20.76 9.92 -31.61
C ARG A 699 -20.48 10.68 -30.32
N SER A 700 -21.46 10.78 -29.43
CA SER A 700 -21.27 11.42 -28.13
C SER A 700 -20.38 10.59 -27.20
N ILE A 701 -20.45 9.26 -27.27
CA ILE A 701 -19.58 8.35 -26.51
C ILE A 701 -18.15 8.42 -27.05
N VAL A 702 -17.97 8.34 -28.38
CA VAL A 702 -16.66 8.46 -29.03
C VAL A 702 -16.00 9.80 -28.70
N GLN A 703 -16.73 10.92 -28.82
CA GLN A 703 -16.19 12.22 -28.47
C GLN A 703 -15.81 12.30 -26.97
N LEU A 704 -16.63 11.73 -26.08
CA LEU A 704 -16.34 11.72 -24.64
C LEU A 704 -15.08 10.89 -24.30
N MET A 705 -14.90 9.74 -24.96
CA MET A 705 -13.69 8.91 -24.82
C MET A 705 -12.46 9.64 -25.36
N ASN A 706 -12.57 10.25 -26.54
CA ASN A 706 -11.48 11.05 -27.12
C ASN A 706 -11.11 12.23 -26.24
N ILE A 707 -12.08 12.92 -25.62
CA ILE A 707 -11.81 13.98 -24.63
C ILE A 707 -10.98 13.40 -23.48
N ALA A 708 -11.30 12.22 -22.96
CA ALA A 708 -10.56 11.62 -21.85
C ALA A 708 -9.14 11.13 -22.22
N MET A 709 -8.97 10.56 -23.43
CA MET A 709 -7.76 9.85 -23.83
C MET A 709 -6.78 10.69 -24.64
N MET A 710 -7.26 11.53 -25.56
CA MET A 710 -6.41 12.40 -26.39
C MET A 710 -5.89 13.63 -25.62
N THR A 711 -6.50 13.96 -24.47
CA THR A 711 -6.03 15.05 -23.58
C THR A 711 -5.04 14.56 -22.52
N ASP A 712 -4.70 13.27 -22.51
CA ASP A 712 -3.53 12.81 -21.76
C ASP A 712 -2.26 13.52 -22.29
N PRO A 713 -1.39 14.08 -21.44
CA PRO A 713 -0.26 14.90 -21.87
C PRO A 713 0.66 14.21 -22.89
N TRP A 714 0.92 12.92 -22.72
CA TRP A 714 1.77 12.15 -23.65
C TRP A 714 1.09 11.95 -25.01
N ASN A 715 -0.19 11.54 -25.01
CA ASN A 715 -0.96 11.42 -26.24
C ASN A 715 -1.16 12.77 -26.94
N PHE A 716 -1.40 13.83 -26.17
CA PHE A 716 -1.57 15.18 -26.70
C PHE A 716 -0.29 15.67 -27.35
N PHE A 717 0.87 15.44 -26.72
CA PHE A 717 2.17 15.72 -27.32
C PHE A 717 2.37 14.93 -28.62
N TRP A 718 2.06 13.63 -28.62
CA TRP A 718 2.12 12.80 -29.82
C TRP A 718 1.25 13.37 -30.96
N LEU A 719 -0.01 13.69 -30.68
CA LEU A 719 -0.96 14.22 -31.67
C LEU A 719 -0.62 15.63 -32.17
N ARG A 720 -0.03 16.48 -31.32
CA ARG A 720 0.22 17.90 -31.65
C ARG A 720 1.63 18.20 -32.13
N VAL A 721 2.62 17.43 -31.67
CA VAL A 721 4.03 17.66 -31.97
C VAL A 721 4.56 16.64 -32.96
N LEU A 722 4.17 15.36 -32.88
CA LEU A 722 4.58 14.34 -33.85
C LEU A 722 3.57 14.16 -34.98
N GLY A 723 2.30 14.40 -34.73
CA GLY A 723 1.26 14.40 -35.76
C GLY A 723 0.93 13.01 -36.26
N VAL A 724 -0.36 12.77 -36.46
CA VAL A 724 -0.91 11.57 -37.07
C VAL A 724 -1.68 12.01 -38.31
N GLN A 725 -1.54 11.28 -39.41
CA GLN A 725 -2.28 11.58 -40.62
C GLN A 725 -3.75 11.22 -40.41
N LEU A 726 -4.64 12.16 -40.71
CA LEU A 726 -6.10 12.00 -40.61
C LEU A 726 -6.72 12.15 -42.00
N TYR A 727 -7.72 11.33 -42.25
CA TYR A 727 -8.42 11.23 -43.51
C TYR A 727 -9.91 11.51 -43.27
N LEU A 728 -10.47 12.44 -44.03
CA LEU A 728 -11.89 12.79 -43.98
C LEU A 728 -12.62 12.00 -45.06
N TYR A 729 -13.52 11.10 -44.66
CA TYR A 729 -14.33 10.30 -45.57
C TYR A 729 -15.78 10.76 -45.57
N LYS A 730 -16.42 10.66 -46.73
CA LYS A 730 -17.87 10.73 -46.91
C LYS A 730 -18.40 9.32 -47.10
N VAL A 731 -19.24 8.85 -46.19
CA VAL A 731 -19.89 7.55 -46.28
C VAL A 731 -21.23 7.70 -46.98
N ARG A 732 -21.50 6.85 -47.98
CA ARG A 732 -22.81 6.77 -48.65
C ARG A 732 -23.68 5.77 -47.91
N SER A 733 -24.84 6.21 -47.41
CA SER A 733 -25.82 5.30 -46.82
C SER A 733 -26.46 4.42 -47.90
N VAL A 734 -26.51 3.11 -47.67
CA VAL A 734 -27.15 2.10 -48.54
C VAL A 734 -28.65 2.39 -48.75
N ARG A 735 -29.27 3.24 -47.91
CA ARG A 735 -30.67 3.69 -48.06
C ARG A 735 -30.86 5.01 -48.82
N GLY A 736 -29.82 5.52 -49.48
CA GLY A 736 -29.94 6.49 -50.58
C GLY A 736 -30.29 7.95 -50.24
N LEU A 737 -30.62 8.31 -48.99
CA LEU A 737 -31.09 9.67 -48.65
C LEU A 737 -30.17 10.52 -47.76
N ASP A 738 -29.17 9.92 -47.09
CA ASP A 738 -28.29 10.67 -46.18
C ASP A 738 -26.83 10.21 -46.30
N SER A 739 -25.93 11.13 -46.65
CA SER A 739 -24.48 10.94 -46.58
C SER A 739 -23.91 11.65 -45.36
N PHE A 740 -23.00 11.02 -44.62
CA PHE A 740 -22.36 11.63 -43.45
C PHE A 740 -20.83 11.57 -43.57
N ALA A 741 -20.14 12.50 -42.92
CA ALA A 741 -18.68 12.55 -42.90
C ALA A 741 -18.12 11.93 -41.61
N LEU A 742 -16.98 11.24 -41.74
CA LEU A 742 -16.22 10.64 -40.65
C LEU A 742 -14.73 11.01 -40.78
N ILE A 743 -14.03 11.09 -39.65
CA ILE A 743 -12.57 11.25 -39.64
C ILE A 743 -11.95 9.96 -39.11
N LEU A 744 -11.09 9.35 -39.91
CA LEU A 744 -10.37 8.12 -39.55
C LEU A 744 -8.85 8.33 -39.68
N PRO A 745 -8.05 7.64 -38.85
CA PRO A 745 -6.59 7.68 -38.93
C PRO A 745 -6.01 6.63 -39.92
N PHE A 746 -6.84 6.08 -40.81
CA PHE A 746 -6.47 5.01 -41.74
C PHE A 746 -6.55 5.51 -43.18
N ALA A 747 -5.58 5.09 -44.00
CA ALA A 747 -5.60 5.35 -45.43
C ALA A 747 -6.62 4.43 -46.13
N GLU A 748 -6.98 4.74 -47.37
CA GLU A 748 -8.07 4.06 -48.08
C GLU A 748 -7.84 2.55 -48.25
N ASP A 749 -6.58 2.14 -48.41
CA ASP A 749 -6.13 0.75 -48.49
C ASP A 749 -6.27 -0.03 -47.17
N GLU A 750 -6.33 0.65 -46.03
CA GLU A 750 -6.40 0.03 -44.70
C GLU A 750 -7.82 0.01 -44.10
N ILE A 751 -8.80 0.67 -44.74
CA ILE A 751 -10.13 0.88 -44.16
C ILE A 751 -10.97 -0.38 -44.14
N GLU A 752 -10.91 -1.18 -45.21
CA GLU A 752 -11.68 -2.41 -45.31
C GLU A 752 -11.28 -3.38 -44.19
N ASP A 753 -9.98 -3.48 -43.90
CA ASP A 753 -9.42 -4.33 -42.86
C ASP A 753 -9.81 -3.91 -41.43
N HIS A 754 -9.91 -2.60 -41.18
CA HIS A 754 -10.12 -2.07 -39.83
C HIS A 754 -11.56 -1.71 -39.49
N THR A 755 -12.38 -1.37 -40.50
CA THR A 755 -13.76 -0.90 -40.28
C THR A 755 -14.81 -1.81 -40.93
N GLY A 756 -14.40 -2.68 -41.86
CA GLY A 756 -15.32 -3.49 -42.66
C GLY A 756 -16.14 -2.70 -43.68
N LEU A 757 -15.86 -1.40 -43.87
CA LEU A 757 -16.47 -0.58 -44.92
C LEU A 757 -15.73 -0.85 -46.25
N SER A 758 -16.48 -1.17 -47.31
CA SER A 758 -15.87 -1.38 -48.63
C SER A 758 -15.45 -0.03 -49.23
N SER A 759 -14.38 -0.03 -50.04
CA SER A 759 -13.93 1.16 -50.78
C SER A 759 -15.02 1.78 -51.66
N ASN A 760 -16.04 1.01 -52.06
CA ASN A 760 -17.18 1.51 -52.85
C ASN A 760 -18.17 2.37 -52.04
N ASP A 761 -18.19 2.22 -50.72
CA ASP A 761 -19.16 2.87 -49.82
C ASP A 761 -18.63 4.19 -49.24
N ILE A 762 -17.36 4.49 -49.47
CA ILE A 762 -16.64 5.63 -48.92
C ILE A 762 -15.98 6.47 -50.01
N GLN A 763 -15.94 7.78 -49.81
CA GLN A 763 -15.23 8.70 -50.69
C GLN A 763 -14.30 9.57 -49.85
N LEU A 764 -12.99 9.53 -50.14
CA LEU A 764 -12.02 10.41 -49.52
C LEU A 764 -12.27 11.87 -49.96
N LEU A 765 -12.44 12.78 -49.00
CA LEU A 765 -12.69 14.20 -49.25
C LEU A 765 -11.44 15.07 -49.06
N ASP A 766 -10.69 14.84 -47.99
CA ASP A 766 -9.49 15.63 -47.65
C ASP A 766 -8.58 14.85 -46.70
N THR A 767 -7.31 15.26 -46.59
CA THR A 767 -6.34 14.69 -45.67
C THR A 767 -5.57 15.80 -44.94
N ALA A 768 -5.29 15.61 -43.66
CA ALA A 768 -4.54 16.57 -42.87
C ALA A 768 -3.81 15.90 -41.71
N SER A 769 -2.70 16.49 -41.28
CA SER A 769 -2.05 16.07 -40.04
C SER A 769 -2.86 16.56 -38.83
N SER A 770 -2.97 15.73 -37.79
CA SER A 770 -3.60 16.09 -36.50
C SER A 770 -3.03 17.36 -35.86
N ARG A 771 -1.78 17.73 -36.19
CA ARG A 771 -1.14 18.98 -35.74
C ARG A 771 -1.89 20.23 -36.22
N ASP A 772 -2.47 20.14 -37.41
CA ASP A 772 -3.09 21.26 -38.14
C ASP A 772 -4.62 21.18 -38.15
N VAL A 773 -5.20 20.20 -37.44
CA VAL A 773 -6.65 20.06 -37.25
C VAL A 773 -7.07 20.70 -35.92
N PRO A 774 -8.09 21.57 -35.89
CA PRO A 774 -8.56 22.18 -34.65
C PRO A 774 -9.06 21.12 -33.66
N MET A 775 -8.82 21.34 -32.36
CA MET A 775 -9.12 20.36 -31.30
C MET A 775 -10.58 19.88 -31.31
N SER A 776 -11.51 20.78 -31.60
CA SER A 776 -12.94 20.44 -31.63
C SER A 776 -13.33 19.51 -32.79
N VAL A 777 -12.53 19.45 -33.85
CA VAL A 777 -12.67 18.50 -34.97
C VAL A 777 -11.91 17.21 -34.67
N LEU A 778 -10.68 17.33 -34.14
CA LEU A 778 -9.85 16.17 -33.75
C LEU A 778 -10.56 15.25 -32.74
N LEU A 779 -11.28 15.83 -31.77
CA LEU A 779 -12.02 15.08 -30.75
C LEU A 779 -13.17 14.23 -31.32
N GLN A 780 -13.58 14.45 -32.57
CA GLN A 780 -14.63 13.67 -33.25
C GLN A 780 -14.06 12.54 -34.12
N ALA A 781 -12.73 12.38 -34.18
CA ALA A 781 -12.09 11.33 -34.97
C ALA A 781 -12.23 9.94 -34.34
N GLY A 782 -12.51 8.92 -35.15
CA GLY A 782 -12.50 7.51 -34.72
C GLY A 782 -13.77 6.73 -34.99
#